data_AF-A0A349A144-F1
#
_entry.id   AF-A0A349A144-F1
#
_cell.length_a   1.000
_cell.length_b   1.000
_cell.length_c   1.000
_cell.angle_alpha   90.00
_cell.angle_beta   90.00
_cell.angle_gamma   90.00
#
_symmetry.space_group_name_H-M   'P 1'
#
loop_
_entity.id
_entity.type
_entity.pdbx_description
1 polymer ?
#
loop_
_entity_poly.entity_id
_entity_poly.type
_entity_poly.pdbx_seq_one_letter_code
_entity_poly.pdbx_strand_id
1 'polypeptide(L)'
;MLEVPRNIVKPSRYAGNEPNAVRNRRDKTDVRFALCYPDIYDIGMSYYGFFLLYEIANRLDGVWCERCFAPWQDMEEHLRRSGQPLFTLESRTPLSQMDLVGFSLSYELNITNVLNMLSLSGIPIRADRREGRHPIIICGGPLTLNPKPFDTFFDLVVIGEGEEVLENILQRYRALKGLPRDHIIQELAGLEGVYAPLTGPDKAVKRLYIEDLDGSYHALRPPIPVVGSVHNRLNIEISRGCGNGCRFCMAGYGYRPYRERSVGRLTDIIDRALDITGYEELSFLSLSAGDYSSLGELIEYVKRAHPTTSISLPSLKIGSISEEEIRMLGEGARGGFTFAVEAASHDLRKRLNKDIDVETLLRQLPLLRACGWRNLKLYLMVGFPWETEEDLRSVRQITDPCLKAGIEVNLSVSPFTPKPHTPFERLGVEDEAVLRSKIDVIKKSLPNKRVKVKIRDIETSLVEALIARGDHRLHPLFEHLHEKGVRLEAWSEKFSIAPYREWFHKNDLGFGEFLSARSENTSLPWKFIDTGIDHTFLRMEMERAERGELTIDCHRGCAACGLACRAAPDVCQGSVSGPANLSAATRGGPSGDGYETYTLRYAKFGDARYIGHLDAMSLLVRALKAAGMRLKMHGRYHPKPRMALSPALPVGIESTCELLEVEAEPIQDPHDMLRRITRSLPGGMRALELRPISMRGMNLTFQYILVGGEFRPEGADLWRNNRDKRAFYLWSGANVKELWVTGSFERIIKVDNRRIDGIRTRNQRDVQRNEDRIS
;
A
#
# COMPACT_ATOMS: atom_id res chain seq x y z
N MET A 1 23.28 -8.52 -13.48
CA MET A 1 22.82 -7.76 -12.31
C MET A 1 22.65 -6.32 -12.72
N LEU A 2 21.53 -5.67 -12.41
CA LEU A 2 21.46 -4.22 -12.55
C LEU A 2 22.36 -3.63 -11.47
N GLU A 3 23.39 -2.91 -11.87
CA GLU A 3 24.19 -2.15 -10.92
C GLU A 3 23.44 -0.85 -10.64
N VAL A 4 22.59 -0.84 -9.61
CA VAL A 4 21.96 0.40 -9.15
C VAL A 4 23.08 1.37 -8.77
N PRO A 5 23.12 2.58 -9.33
CA PRO A 5 24.17 3.54 -9.04
C PRO A 5 24.28 3.85 -7.56
N ARG A 6 25.51 4.12 -7.09
CA ARG A 6 25.80 4.33 -5.66
C ARG A 6 25.17 5.61 -5.09
N ASN A 7 24.79 6.56 -5.95
CA ASN A 7 24.17 7.82 -5.57
C ASN A 7 22.63 7.75 -5.45
N ILE A 8 22.01 6.60 -5.74
CA ILE A 8 20.58 6.40 -5.53
C ILE A 8 20.30 6.28 -4.03
N VAL A 9 19.35 7.07 -3.53
CA VAL A 9 19.07 7.23 -2.09
C VAL A 9 18.49 5.95 -1.48
N LYS A 10 17.58 5.28 -2.20
CA LYS A 10 16.92 4.03 -1.77
C LYS A 10 17.00 2.97 -2.89
N PRO A 11 18.18 2.34 -3.10
CA PRO A 11 18.40 1.44 -4.23
C PRO A 11 17.56 0.16 -4.18
N SER A 12 17.19 -0.30 -2.99
CA SER A 12 16.37 -1.50 -2.76
C SER A 12 14.94 -1.40 -3.32
N ARG A 13 14.44 -0.20 -3.61
CA ARG A 13 13.16 0.01 -4.34
C ARG A 13 13.14 -0.63 -5.72
N TYR A 14 14.32 -0.79 -6.32
CA TYR A 14 14.50 -1.22 -7.71
C TYR A 14 15.09 -2.64 -7.81
N ALA A 15 15.19 -3.34 -6.69
CA ALA A 15 15.84 -4.65 -6.61
C ALA A 15 14.98 -5.80 -7.15
N GLY A 16 13.65 -5.70 -7.05
CA GLY A 16 12.71 -6.79 -7.37
C GLY A 16 12.91 -8.05 -6.52
N ASN A 17 13.47 -7.80 -5.34
CA ASN A 17 13.96 -8.65 -4.27
C ASN A 17 13.06 -9.60 -3.52
N GLU A 18 11.77 -9.34 -3.59
CA GLU A 18 10.85 -9.66 -2.50
C GLU A 18 10.66 -11.17 -2.33
N PRO A 19 10.56 -11.64 -1.08
CA PRO A 19 9.89 -12.91 -0.80
C PRO A 19 8.49 -12.90 -1.43
N ASN A 20 8.02 -14.08 -1.86
CA ASN A 20 6.73 -14.30 -2.54
C ASN A 20 6.56 -13.64 -3.92
N ALA A 21 7.54 -12.88 -4.43
CA ALA A 21 7.49 -12.41 -5.81
C ALA A 21 7.59 -13.59 -6.80
N VAL A 22 6.74 -13.59 -7.83
CA VAL A 22 6.73 -14.63 -8.88
C VAL A 22 7.82 -14.33 -9.90
N ARG A 23 8.86 -15.18 -9.95
CA ARG A 23 10.01 -15.04 -10.85
C ARG A 23 10.23 -16.28 -11.72
N ASN A 24 11.04 -16.12 -12.77
CA ASN A 24 11.55 -17.21 -13.62
C ASN A 24 10.44 -18.00 -14.35
N ARG A 25 9.49 -17.30 -14.98
CA ARG A 25 8.42 -17.92 -15.80
C ARG A 25 8.58 -17.75 -17.32
N ARG A 26 9.67 -17.14 -17.80
CA ARG A 26 9.85 -16.80 -19.24
C ARG A 26 9.48 -17.93 -20.19
N ASP A 27 9.95 -19.15 -19.91
CA ASP A 27 9.77 -20.30 -20.80
C ASP A 27 8.35 -20.88 -20.81
N LYS A 28 7.44 -20.38 -19.96
CA LYS A 28 6.04 -20.85 -19.80
C LYS A 28 5.04 -19.69 -19.88
N THR A 29 5.40 -18.61 -20.59
CA THR A 29 4.60 -17.38 -20.63
C THR A 29 4.13 -17.05 -22.04
N ASP A 30 2.83 -16.94 -22.21
CA ASP A 30 2.17 -16.47 -23.42
C ASP A 30 1.87 -14.97 -23.35
N VAL A 31 1.56 -14.44 -22.15
CA VAL A 31 1.20 -13.03 -21.92
C VAL A 31 2.06 -12.40 -20.83
N ARG A 32 2.71 -11.29 -21.16
CA ARG A 32 3.52 -10.45 -20.25
C ARG A 32 2.74 -9.19 -19.87
N PHE A 33 2.28 -9.15 -18.63
CA PHE A 33 1.51 -8.03 -18.09
C PHE A 33 2.35 -7.25 -17.06
N ALA A 34 2.47 -5.94 -17.23
CA ALA A 34 3.03 -5.08 -16.18
C ALA A 34 1.90 -4.38 -15.41
N LEU A 35 1.81 -4.64 -14.11
CA LEU A 35 0.95 -3.92 -13.19
C LEU A 35 1.75 -2.78 -12.54
N CYS A 36 1.38 -1.55 -12.89
CA CYS A 36 2.03 -0.32 -12.48
C CYS A 36 1.26 0.36 -11.35
N TYR A 37 1.98 0.78 -10.32
CA TYR A 37 1.47 1.73 -9.33
C TYR A 37 2.08 3.10 -9.61
N PRO A 38 1.28 4.15 -9.88
CA PRO A 38 1.76 5.47 -10.30
C PRO A 38 2.25 6.32 -9.12
N ASP A 39 3.03 5.73 -8.23
CA ASP A 39 3.75 6.36 -7.13
C ASP A 39 4.94 5.47 -6.77
N ILE A 40 5.78 5.92 -5.85
CA ILE A 40 6.95 5.17 -5.41
C ILE A 40 6.57 3.83 -4.75
N TYR A 41 7.53 2.92 -4.79
CA TYR A 41 7.48 1.61 -4.16
C TYR A 41 6.87 1.59 -2.75
N ASP A 42 7.31 2.48 -1.85
CA ASP A 42 6.91 2.52 -0.44
C ASP A 42 5.39 2.71 -0.27
N ILE A 43 4.77 3.44 -1.21
CA ILE A 43 3.32 3.70 -1.26
C ILE A 43 2.60 2.54 -1.91
N GLY A 44 3.00 2.14 -3.12
CA GLY A 44 2.31 1.08 -3.86
C GLY A 44 2.38 -0.28 -3.15
N MET A 45 3.47 -0.57 -2.44
CA MET A 45 3.61 -1.76 -1.60
C MET A 45 2.80 -1.72 -0.30
N SER A 46 2.06 -0.65 -0.04
CA SER A 46 1.10 -0.55 1.07
C SER A 46 -0.35 -0.78 0.62
N TYR A 47 -0.60 -0.91 -0.69
CA TYR A 47 -1.95 -0.96 -1.26
C TYR A 47 -2.40 -2.40 -1.55
N TYR A 48 -3.43 -2.87 -0.83
CA TYR A 48 -3.96 -4.24 -0.96
C TYR A 48 -4.45 -4.58 -2.38
N GLY A 49 -5.17 -3.66 -3.03
CA GLY A 49 -5.71 -3.88 -4.37
C GLY A 49 -4.62 -4.18 -5.42
N PHE A 50 -3.43 -3.62 -5.24
CA PHE A 50 -2.28 -3.90 -6.12
C PHE A 50 -1.82 -5.37 -6.01
N PHE A 51 -1.74 -5.89 -4.77
CA PHE A 51 -1.34 -7.29 -4.53
C PHE A 51 -2.42 -8.28 -4.93
N LEU A 52 -3.69 -7.93 -4.73
CA LEU A 52 -4.83 -8.73 -5.15
C LEU A 52 -4.78 -8.99 -6.66
N LEU A 53 -4.66 -7.92 -7.47
CA LEU A 53 -4.58 -8.03 -8.93
C LEU A 53 -3.30 -8.73 -9.40
N TYR A 54 -2.16 -8.49 -8.73
CA TYR A 54 -0.90 -9.17 -9.02
C TYR A 54 -0.98 -10.69 -8.84
N GLU A 55 -1.58 -11.14 -7.73
CA GLU A 55 -1.76 -12.58 -7.47
C GLU A 55 -2.79 -13.21 -8.40
N ILE A 56 -3.93 -12.54 -8.64
CA ILE A 56 -4.95 -13.00 -9.60
C ILE A 56 -4.32 -13.25 -10.97
N ALA A 57 -3.61 -12.27 -11.51
CA ALA A 57 -2.99 -12.40 -12.83
C ALA A 57 -1.93 -13.50 -12.88
N ASN A 58 -1.11 -13.66 -11.83
CA ASN A 58 -0.07 -14.71 -11.79
C ASN A 58 -0.60 -16.12 -11.54
N ARG A 59 -1.86 -16.28 -11.11
CA ARG A 59 -2.54 -17.57 -10.99
C ARG A 59 -3.04 -18.10 -12.32
N LEU A 60 -3.18 -17.24 -13.33
CA LEU A 60 -3.57 -17.65 -14.67
C LEU A 60 -2.43 -18.37 -15.38
N ASP A 61 -2.74 -19.51 -15.99
CA ASP A 61 -1.78 -20.25 -16.80
C ASP A 61 -1.36 -19.43 -18.02
N GLY A 62 -0.06 -19.48 -18.35
CA GLY A 62 0.50 -18.71 -19.47
C GLY A 62 0.61 -17.20 -19.23
N VAL A 63 0.24 -16.68 -18.06
CA VAL A 63 0.40 -15.26 -17.71
C VAL A 63 1.54 -15.07 -16.74
N TRP A 64 2.37 -14.06 -16.99
CA TRP A 64 3.32 -13.54 -16.02
C TRP A 64 3.06 -12.06 -15.79
N CYS A 65 2.55 -11.75 -14.59
CA CYS A 65 2.33 -10.39 -14.14
C CYS A 65 3.55 -9.91 -13.34
N GLU A 66 4.06 -8.74 -13.71
CA GLU A 66 5.23 -8.10 -13.14
C GLU A 66 4.89 -6.70 -12.65
N ARG A 67 5.61 -6.19 -11.66
CA ARG A 67 5.33 -4.91 -11.01
C ARG A 67 6.24 -3.81 -11.52
N CYS A 68 5.71 -2.60 -11.62
CA CYS A 68 6.49 -1.39 -11.85
C CYS A 68 5.94 -0.23 -11.00
N PHE A 69 6.82 0.69 -10.62
CA PHE A 69 6.51 1.83 -9.76
C PHE A 69 7.09 3.10 -10.37
N ALA A 70 6.53 4.25 -10.01
CA ALA A 70 7.14 5.53 -10.39
C ALA A 70 8.53 5.63 -9.72
N PRO A 71 9.60 5.93 -10.47
CA PRO A 71 10.91 6.14 -9.88
C PRO A 71 10.94 7.44 -9.08
N TRP A 72 11.78 7.49 -8.05
CA TRP A 72 12.14 8.77 -7.44
C TRP A 72 13.06 9.57 -8.38
N GLN A 73 13.20 10.88 -8.15
CA GLN A 73 13.88 11.79 -9.07
C GLN A 73 15.34 11.41 -9.36
N ASP A 74 16.05 10.87 -8.37
CA ASP A 74 17.44 10.41 -8.53
C ASP A 74 17.57 9.24 -9.53
N MET A 75 16.65 8.27 -9.46
CA MET A 75 16.60 7.15 -10.39
C MET A 75 16.06 7.58 -11.75
N GLU A 76 15.07 8.46 -11.79
CA GLU A 76 14.57 9.03 -13.04
C GLU A 76 15.70 9.73 -13.82
N GLU A 77 16.45 10.62 -13.17
CA GLU A 77 17.58 11.32 -13.78
C GLU A 77 18.62 10.33 -14.31
N HIS A 78 18.90 9.27 -13.56
CA HIS A 78 19.81 8.22 -14.00
C HIS A 78 19.31 7.49 -15.26
N LEU A 79 18.04 7.07 -15.28
CA LEU A 79 17.43 6.41 -16.44
C LEU A 79 17.48 7.31 -17.68
N ARG A 80 17.09 8.59 -17.54
CA ARG A 80 17.14 9.56 -18.64
C ARG A 80 18.57 9.80 -19.15
N ARG A 81 19.55 10.01 -18.25
CA ARG A 81 20.96 10.27 -18.63
C ARG A 81 21.62 9.05 -19.30
N SER A 82 21.25 7.84 -18.89
CA SER A 82 21.80 6.60 -19.43
C SER A 82 21.06 6.10 -20.68
N GLY A 83 19.93 6.72 -21.05
CA GLY A 83 19.06 6.24 -22.12
C GLY A 83 18.38 4.91 -21.81
N GLN A 84 18.33 4.49 -20.54
CA GLN A 84 17.67 3.25 -20.13
C GLN A 84 16.18 3.48 -19.91
N PRO A 85 15.31 2.62 -20.47
CA PRO A 85 13.87 2.73 -20.25
C PRO A 85 13.50 2.31 -18.83
N LEU A 86 12.36 2.80 -18.34
CA LEU A 86 11.73 2.26 -17.14
C LEU A 86 11.34 0.78 -17.34
N PHE A 87 11.59 -0.04 -16.32
CA PHE A 87 11.48 -1.50 -16.39
C PHE A 87 10.72 -2.10 -15.20
N THR A 88 10.29 -3.36 -15.35
CA THR A 88 9.63 -4.11 -14.27
C THR A 88 10.60 -4.66 -13.24
N LEU A 89 10.12 -4.87 -12.02
CA LEU A 89 10.93 -5.35 -10.91
C LEU A 89 11.41 -6.81 -11.09
N GLU A 90 10.52 -7.72 -11.50
CA GLU A 90 10.78 -9.16 -11.47
C GLU A 90 11.81 -9.58 -12.51
N SER A 91 11.73 -9.03 -13.73
CA SER A 91 12.59 -9.46 -14.84
C SER A 91 13.37 -8.34 -15.51
N ARG A 92 13.18 -7.08 -15.07
CA ARG A 92 13.81 -5.89 -15.66
C ARG A 92 13.50 -5.72 -17.14
N THR A 93 12.32 -6.15 -17.55
CA THR A 93 11.86 -5.93 -18.92
C THR A 93 11.36 -4.49 -19.05
N PRO A 94 11.82 -3.73 -20.05
CA PRO A 94 11.28 -2.40 -20.35
C PRO A 94 9.76 -2.43 -20.51
N LEU A 95 9.03 -1.44 -19.99
CA LEU A 95 7.56 -1.44 -20.11
C LEU A 95 7.08 -1.45 -21.57
N SER A 96 7.85 -0.84 -22.49
CA SER A 96 7.55 -0.85 -23.93
C SER A 96 7.65 -2.23 -24.60
N GLN A 97 8.21 -3.24 -23.90
CA GLN A 97 8.30 -4.62 -24.38
C GLN A 97 7.24 -5.54 -23.74
N MET A 98 6.32 -4.99 -22.95
CA MET A 98 5.21 -5.76 -22.39
C MET A 98 4.08 -5.89 -23.39
N ASP A 99 3.23 -6.89 -23.20
CA ASP A 99 2.01 -7.07 -23.98
C ASP A 99 0.94 -6.07 -23.54
N LEU A 100 0.75 -5.95 -22.21
CA LEU A 100 -0.17 -4.98 -21.59
C LEU A 100 0.50 -4.30 -20.39
N VAL A 101 0.11 -3.05 -20.13
CA VAL A 101 0.53 -2.26 -18.97
C VAL A 101 -0.70 -1.70 -18.28
N GLY A 102 -0.94 -2.06 -17.03
CA GLY A 102 -2.11 -1.61 -16.25
C GLY A 102 -1.73 -0.64 -15.14
N PHE A 103 -2.43 0.48 -14.99
CA PHE A 103 -2.21 1.46 -13.92
C PHE A 103 -3.36 1.43 -12.91
N SER A 104 -3.00 1.31 -11.62
CA SER A 104 -3.98 1.44 -10.52
C SER A 104 -4.05 2.89 -10.03
N LEU A 105 -5.13 3.60 -10.38
CA LEU A 105 -5.33 5.02 -10.09
C LEU A 105 -6.16 5.24 -8.82
N SER A 106 -5.48 5.53 -7.71
CA SER A 106 -6.11 5.73 -6.39
C SER A 106 -6.18 7.20 -5.92
N TYR A 107 -5.46 8.12 -6.56
CA TYR A 107 -5.33 9.50 -6.11
C TYR A 107 -5.05 10.47 -7.28
N GLU A 108 -5.75 11.61 -7.31
CA GLU A 108 -5.84 12.50 -8.47
C GLU A 108 -4.48 13.02 -8.93
N LEU A 109 -3.58 13.29 -7.99
CA LEU A 109 -2.24 13.80 -8.25
C LEU A 109 -1.27 12.76 -8.86
N ASN A 110 -1.71 11.51 -9.02
CA ASN A 110 -0.88 10.47 -9.61
C ASN A 110 -0.95 10.41 -11.15
N ILE A 111 -1.83 11.19 -11.80
CA ILE A 111 -1.94 11.20 -13.26
C ILE A 111 -0.64 11.67 -13.91
N THR A 112 0.05 12.67 -13.35
CA THR A 112 1.34 13.14 -13.87
C THR A 112 2.44 12.09 -13.75
N ASN A 113 2.38 11.21 -12.74
CA ASN A 113 3.28 10.06 -12.64
C ASN A 113 3.06 9.04 -13.75
N VAL A 114 1.82 8.80 -14.16
CA VAL A 114 1.52 7.92 -15.31
C VAL A 114 2.21 8.43 -16.57
N LEU A 115 2.06 9.73 -16.87
CA LEU A 115 2.67 10.33 -18.07
C LEU A 115 4.20 10.26 -18.02
N ASN A 116 4.80 10.52 -16.85
CA ASN A 116 6.23 10.37 -16.66
C ASN A 116 6.68 8.91 -16.88
N MET A 117 5.97 7.92 -16.35
CA MET A 117 6.29 6.50 -16.52
C MET A 117 6.19 6.04 -17.99
N LEU A 118 5.15 6.47 -18.73
CA LEU A 118 5.01 6.18 -20.15
C LEU A 118 6.17 6.79 -20.96
N SER A 119 6.44 8.08 -20.73
CA SER A 119 7.54 8.83 -21.36
C SER A 119 8.91 8.20 -21.10
N LEU A 120 9.21 7.84 -19.84
CA LEU A 120 10.45 7.13 -19.46
C LEU A 120 10.59 5.76 -20.10
N SER A 121 9.50 5.15 -20.54
CA SER A 121 9.49 3.83 -21.17
C SER A 121 9.58 3.89 -22.69
N GLY A 122 9.58 5.10 -23.28
CA GLY A 122 9.47 5.29 -24.72
C GLY A 122 8.09 4.93 -25.27
N ILE A 123 7.05 4.95 -24.44
CA ILE A 123 5.66 4.74 -24.85
C ILE A 123 5.01 6.12 -25.05
N PRO A 124 4.37 6.40 -26.21
CA PRO A 124 3.63 7.64 -26.41
C PRO A 124 2.59 7.87 -25.31
N ILE A 125 2.59 9.08 -24.75
CA ILE A 125 1.68 9.44 -23.66
C ILE A 125 0.22 9.41 -24.10
N ARG A 126 -0.09 9.88 -25.32
CA ARG A 126 -1.43 9.80 -25.90
C ARG A 126 -1.69 8.42 -26.50
N ALA A 127 -2.89 7.91 -26.28
CA ALA A 127 -3.33 6.63 -26.82
C ALA A 127 -3.38 6.64 -28.37
N ASP A 128 -3.79 7.75 -28.99
CA ASP A 128 -3.93 7.91 -30.45
C ASP A 128 -2.59 7.97 -31.21
N ARG A 129 -1.46 8.09 -30.50
CA ARG A 129 -0.11 8.05 -31.08
C ARG A 129 0.57 6.69 -30.96
N ARG A 130 -0.11 5.68 -30.39
CA ARG A 130 0.46 4.35 -30.18
C ARG A 130 0.25 3.46 -31.40
N GLU A 131 1.35 2.95 -31.92
CA GLU A 131 1.40 1.95 -32.99
C GLU A 131 1.31 0.51 -32.46
N GLY A 132 1.17 -0.48 -33.35
CA GLY A 132 1.05 -1.90 -33.01
C GLY A 132 2.22 -2.53 -32.22
N ARG A 133 3.38 -1.88 -32.18
CA ARG A 133 4.53 -2.30 -31.37
C ARG A 133 4.43 -1.93 -29.88
N HIS A 134 3.52 -1.04 -29.51
CA HIS A 134 3.36 -0.58 -28.14
C HIS A 134 2.39 -1.46 -27.37
N PRO A 135 2.58 -1.64 -26.04
CA PRO A 135 1.63 -2.33 -25.19
C PRO A 135 0.24 -1.68 -25.23
N ILE A 136 -0.78 -2.46 -24.91
CA ILE A 136 -2.11 -1.94 -24.56
C ILE A 136 -2.04 -1.38 -23.13
N ILE A 137 -2.35 -0.09 -22.98
CA ILE A 137 -2.32 0.64 -21.72
C ILE A 137 -3.72 0.69 -21.12
N ILE A 138 -3.83 0.16 -19.91
CA ILE A 138 -5.10 0.04 -19.17
C ILE A 138 -4.99 0.91 -17.91
N CYS A 139 -6.08 1.55 -17.48
CA CYS A 139 -6.19 2.00 -16.10
C CYS A 139 -7.43 1.44 -15.40
N GLY A 140 -7.34 1.36 -14.08
CA GLY A 140 -8.42 1.00 -13.18
C GLY A 140 -8.27 1.74 -11.85
N GLY A 141 -9.14 1.41 -10.91
CA GLY A 141 -9.14 2.03 -9.58
C GLY A 141 -10.16 3.17 -9.45
N PRO A 142 -10.32 3.75 -8.24
CA PRO A 142 -11.50 4.55 -7.91
C PRO A 142 -11.67 5.84 -8.72
N LEU A 143 -10.58 6.39 -9.27
CA LEU A 143 -10.66 7.58 -10.10
C LEU A 143 -11.36 7.33 -11.44
N THR A 144 -11.50 6.08 -11.88
CA THR A 144 -12.19 5.78 -13.13
C THR A 144 -13.69 6.01 -13.05
N LEU A 145 -14.24 6.34 -11.87
CA LEU A 145 -15.60 6.90 -11.74
C LEU A 145 -15.74 8.30 -12.39
N ASN A 146 -14.66 8.98 -12.73
CA ASN A 146 -14.67 10.05 -13.74
C ASN A 146 -13.33 10.03 -14.51
N PRO A 147 -13.24 9.30 -15.63
CA PRO A 147 -12.01 9.18 -16.38
C PRO A 147 -11.80 10.34 -17.36
N LYS A 148 -12.83 11.14 -17.65
CA LYS A 148 -12.80 12.20 -18.67
C LYS A 148 -11.66 13.21 -18.58
N PRO A 149 -11.16 13.61 -17.41
CA PRO A 149 -10.01 14.49 -17.32
C PRO A 149 -8.73 13.91 -17.94
N PHE A 150 -8.60 12.59 -18.04
CA PHE A 150 -7.33 11.91 -18.37
C PHE A 150 -7.47 10.68 -19.28
N ASP A 151 -8.67 10.38 -19.77
CA ASP A 151 -8.96 9.17 -20.53
C ASP A 151 -8.17 9.07 -21.85
N THR A 152 -7.83 10.19 -22.48
CA THR A 152 -7.01 10.24 -23.72
C THR A 152 -5.63 9.55 -23.60
N PHE A 153 -5.14 9.32 -22.38
CA PHE A 153 -3.86 8.66 -22.13
C PHE A 153 -3.98 7.13 -21.99
N PHE A 154 -5.18 6.56 -22.07
CA PHE A 154 -5.42 5.13 -21.86
C PHE A 154 -6.11 4.51 -23.07
N ASP A 155 -5.74 3.27 -23.39
CA ASP A 155 -6.41 2.50 -24.44
C ASP A 155 -7.71 1.91 -23.93
N LEU A 156 -7.69 1.44 -22.67
CA LEU A 156 -8.83 0.88 -21.95
C LEU A 156 -8.89 1.44 -20.52
N VAL A 157 -10.10 1.63 -20.03
CA VAL A 157 -10.41 2.09 -18.67
C VAL A 157 -11.38 1.10 -18.04
N VAL A 158 -11.00 0.51 -16.92
CA VAL A 158 -11.83 -0.41 -16.15
C VAL A 158 -12.59 0.36 -15.08
N ILE A 159 -13.91 0.22 -15.07
CA ILE A 159 -14.81 0.92 -14.14
C ILE A 159 -15.25 -0.03 -13.02
N GLY A 160 -14.81 0.26 -11.79
CA GLY A 160 -15.18 -0.52 -10.60
C GLY A 160 -14.11 -1.53 -10.15
N GLU A 161 -14.56 -2.64 -9.60
CA GLU A 161 -13.69 -3.71 -9.06
C GLU A 161 -13.09 -4.54 -10.20
N GLY A 162 -11.79 -4.82 -10.09
CA GLY A 162 -10.96 -5.25 -11.23
C GLY A 162 -10.72 -6.75 -11.32
N GLU A 163 -11.11 -7.53 -10.31
CA GLU A 163 -10.71 -8.93 -10.15
C GLU A 163 -11.13 -9.82 -11.32
N GLU A 164 -12.43 -9.89 -11.61
CA GLU A 164 -12.95 -10.76 -12.68
C GLU A 164 -12.63 -10.22 -14.08
N VAL A 165 -12.76 -8.90 -14.26
CA VAL A 165 -12.52 -8.27 -15.57
C VAL A 165 -11.06 -8.32 -15.98
N LEU A 166 -10.11 -8.27 -15.03
CA LEU A 166 -8.70 -8.46 -15.34
C LEU A 166 -8.43 -9.86 -15.88
N GLU A 167 -9.02 -10.90 -15.27
CA GLU A 167 -8.90 -12.27 -15.79
C GLU A 167 -9.45 -12.36 -17.22
N ASN A 168 -10.64 -11.81 -17.45
CA ASN A 168 -11.27 -11.77 -18.77
C ASN A 168 -10.41 -11.04 -19.82
N ILE A 169 -9.83 -9.89 -19.45
CA ILE A 169 -8.93 -9.13 -20.33
C ILE A 169 -7.71 -9.95 -20.70
N LEU A 170 -7.03 -10.55 -19.72
CA LEU A 170 -5.77 -11.29 -19.95
C LEU A 170 -6.00 -12.55 -20.77
N GLN A 171 -7.08 -13.28 -20.50
CA GLN A 171 -7.45 -14.48 -21.25
C GLN A 171 -7.88 -14.14 -22.69
N ARG A 172 -8.70 -13.09 -22.86
CA ARG A 172 -9.14 -12.63 -24.19
C ARG A 172 -7.95 -12.12 -25.00
N TYR A 173 -7.06 -11.33 -24.39
CA TYR A 173 -5.83 -10.89 -25.03
C TYR A 173 -4.98 -12.09 -25.48
N ARG A 174 -4.79 -13.10 -24.62
CA ARG A 174 -4.03 -14.31 -24.98
C ARG A 174 -4.58 -14.96 -26.25
N ALA A 175 -5.91 -15.06 -26.37
CA ALA A 175 -6.57 -15.66 -27.53
C ALA A 175 -6.44 -14.82 -28.81
N LEU A 176 -6.31 -13.50 -28.68
CA LEU A 176 -6.21 -12.56 -29.80
C LEU A 176 -4.76 -12.16 -30.12
N LYS A 177 -3.78 -12.65 -29.36
CA LYS A 177 -2.38 -12.25 -29.49
C LYS A 177 -1.89 -12.52 -30.91
N GLY A 178 -1.28 -11.51 -31.53
CA GLY A 178 -0.82 -11.54 -32.92
C GLY A 178 -1.78 -10.92 -33.94
N LEU A 179 -3.03 -10.61 -33.53
CA LEU A 179 -3.95 -9.82 -34.36
C LEU A 179 -3.61 -8.32 -34.32
N PRO A 180 -4.13 -7.51 -35.26
CA PRO A 180 -3.94 -6.05 -35.23
C PRO A 180 -4.40 -5.43 -33.91
N ARG A 181 -3.59 -4.51 -33.37
CA ARG A 181 -3.83 -3.85 -32.07
C ARG A 181 -5.23 -3.25 -31.95
N ASP A 182 -5.71 -2.55 -32.98
CA ASP A 182 -7.02 -1.89 -32.94
C ASP A 182 -8.16 -2.89 -32.86
N HIS A 183 -8.01 -4.06 -33.51
CA HIS A 183 -8.98 -5.15 -33.39
C HIS A 183 -8.98 -5.75 -31.99
N ILE A 184 -7.81 -5.94 -31.37
CA ILE A 184 -7.69 -6.41 -29.98
C ILE A 184 -8.39 -5.41 -29.03
N ILE A 185 -8.14 -4.11 -29.19
CA ILE A 185 -8.76 -3.07 -28.36
C ILE A 185 -10.27 -3.08 -28.51
N GLN A 186 -10.81 -3.22 -29.73
CA GLN A 186 -12.24 -3.31 -29.97
C GLN A 186 -12.88 -4.53 -29.28
N GLU A 187 -12.24 -5.70 -29.36
CA GLU A 187 -12.70 -6.91 -28.69
C GLU A 187 -12.68 -6.78 -27.17
N LEU A 188 -11.63 -6.18 -26.60
CA LEU A 188 -11.51 -5.93 -25.17
C LEU A 188 -12.51 -4.86 -24.69
N ALA A 189 -12.79 -3.85 -25.51
CA ALA A 189 -13.80 -2.83 -25.23
C ALA A 189 -15.24 -3.39 -25.21
N GLY A 190 -15.45 -4.59 -25.76
CA GLY A 190 -16.72 -5.31 -25.69
C GLY A 190 -17.00 -5.97 -24.34
N LEU A 191 -16.02 -6.01 -23.43
CA LEU A 191 -16.20 -6.55 -22.08
C LEU A 191 -17.02 -5.59 -21.20
N GLU A 192 -17.90 -6.14 -20.37
CA GLU A 192 -18.67 -5.34 -19.40
C GLU A 192 -17.72 -4.56 -18.47
N GLY A 193 -18.02 -3.29 -18.19
CA GLY A 193 -17.20 -2.44 -17.34
C GLY A 193 -15.91 -1.92 -17.95
N VAL A 194 -15.65 -2.18 -19.24
CA VAL A 194 -14.51 -1.65 -19.97
C VAL A 194 -14.95 -0.49 -20.87
N TYR A 195 -14.34 0.67 -20.67
CA TYR A 195 -14.50 1.86 -21.49
C TYR A 195 -13.25 2.06 -22.35
N ALA A 196 -13.40 2.30 -23.65
CA ALA A 196 -12.30 2.50 -24.58
C ALA A 196 -12.42 3.87 -25.29
N PRO A 197 -11.67 4.89 -24.85
CA PRO A 197 -11.87 6.30 -25.25
C PRO A 197 -11.75 6.57 -26.75
N LEU A 198 -11.01 5.73 -27.48
CA LEU A 198 -10.75 5.90 -28.92
C LEU A 198 -11.70 5.10 -29.83
N THR A 199 -12.63 4.32 -29.29
CA THR A 199 -13.45 3.37 -30.07
C THR A 199 -14.82 3.90 -30.50
N GLY A 200 -15.08 5.20 -30.33
CA GLY A 200 -16.32 5.86 -30.73
C GLY A 200 -16.91 6.75 -29.63
N PRO A 201 -18.18 7.18 -29.76
CA PRO A 201 -18.84 7.99 -28.74
C PRO A 201 -19.00 7.22 -27.43
N ASP A 202 -19.11 7.95 -26.33
CA ASP A 202 -19.32 7.38 -25.01
C ASP A 202 -20.59 6.54 -24.98
N LYS A 203 -20.39 5.23 -24.79
CA LYS A 203 -21.48 4.31 -24.47
C LYS A 203 -21.65 4.28 -22.96
N ALA A 204 -22.88 4.00 -22.51
CA ALA A 204 -23.11 3.75 -21.10
C ALA A 204 -22.26 2.55 -20.65
N VAL A 205 -21.49 2.72 -19.58
CA VAL A 205 -20.59 1.68 -19.04
C VAL A 205 -20.99 1.42 -17.60
N LYS A 206 -21.26 0.16 -17.29
CA LYS A 206 -21.65 -0.26 -15.95
C LYS A 206 -20.43 -0.45 -15.07
N ARG A 207 -20.48 0.09 -13.85
CA ARG A 207 -19.47 -0.16 -12.82
C ARG A 207 -19.56 -1.60 -12.32
N LEU A 208 -18.42 -2.29 -12.31
CA LEU A 208 -18.32 -3.64 -11.78
C LEU A 208 -18.12 -3.65 -10.27
N TYR A 209 -18.65 -4.68 -9.61
CA TYR A 209 -18.37 -5.02 -8.22
C TYR A 209 -18.57 -6.51 -8.00
N ILE A 210 -17.83 -7.08 -7.04
CA ILE A 210 -17.94 -8.49 -6.65
C ILE A 210 -19.20 -8.73 -5.82
N GLU A 211 -20.15 -9.54 -6.27
CA GLU A 211 -21.38 -9.79 -5.51
C GLU A 211 -21.12 -10.58 -4.21
N ASP A 212 -20.36 -11.67 -4.31
CA ASP A 212 -20.00 -12.54 -3.19
C ASP A 212 -18.55 -12.30 -2.77
N LEU A 213 -18.37 -11.42 -1.77
CA LEU A 213 -17.04 -11.15 -1.23
C LEU A 213 -16.49 -12.35 -0.46
N ASP A 214 -17.31 -13.20 0.15
CA ASP A 214 -16.84 -14.32 0.97
C ASP A 214 -16.19 -15.41 0.11
N GLY A 215 -16.84 -15.73 -1.01
CA GLY A 215 -16.35 -16.67 -2.03
C GLY A 215 -15.21 -16.12 -2.89
N SER A 216 -15.02 -14.80 -2.94
CA SER A 216 -13.99 -14.19 -3.80
C SER A 216 -12.57 -14.44 -3.31
N TYR A 217 -11.61 -14.25 -4.22
CA TYR A 217 -10.19 -14.43 -3.92
C TYR A 217 -9.69 -13.41 -2.90
N HIS A 218 -8.80 -13.87 -2.01
CA HIS A 218 -8.01 -13.02 -1.10
C HIS A 218 -6.54 -13.34 -1.31
N ALA A 219 -5.70 -12.31 -1.42
CA ALA A 219 -4.25 -12.47 -1.56
C ALA A 219 -3.67 -13.19 -0.33
N LEU A 220 -2.99 -14.32 -0.53
CA LEU A 220 -2.39 -15.11 0.56
C LEU A 220 -0.86 -15.03 0.57
N ARG A 221 -0.26 -14.60 -0.55
CA ARG A 221 1.18 -14.59 -0.77
C ARG A 221 1.64 -13.24 -1.31
N PRO A 222 1.25 -12.11 -0.68
CA PRO A 222 1.68 -10.82 -1.18
C PRO A 222 3.22 -10.74 -1.14
N PRO A 223 3.86 -10.13 -2.15
CA PRO A 223 5.28 -9.85 -2.10
C PRO A 223 5.63 -9.06 -0.84
N ILE A 224 6.60 -9.54 -0.06
CA ILE A 224 6.98 -8.90 1.21
C ILE A 224 7.95 -7.74 0.91
N PRO A 225 7.62 -6.49 1.28
CA PRO A 225 8.46 -5.34 0.95
C PRO A 225 9.89 -5.48 1.49
N VAL A 226 10.89 -5.22 0.64
CA VAL A 226 12.32 -5.21 1.04
C VAL A 226 12.82 -3.83 1.48
N VAL A 227 11.93 -2.85 1.41
CA VAL A 227 12.07 -1.49 1.95
C VAL A 227 10.82 -1.22 2.78
N GLY A 228 10.98 -0.57 3.94
CA GLY A 228 9.86 -0.15 4.76
C GLY A 228 8.78 0.57 3.95
N SER A 229 7.59 -0.06 3.86
CA SER A 229 6.39 0.54 3.29
C SER A 229 5.68 1.41 4.34
N VAL A 230 4.82 2.33 3.89
CA VAL A 230 4.05 3.22 4.79
C VAL A 230 3.15 2.41 5.73
N HIS A 231 2.57 1.32 5.23
CA HIS A 231 1.83 0.35 6.04
C HIS A 231 2.46 -1.03 5.87
N ASN A 232 3.37 -1.37 6.79
CA ASN A 232 4.13 -2.62 6.74
C ASN A 232 3.50 -3.72 7.61
N ARG A 233 2.26 -4.09 7.29
CA ARG A 233 1.43 -5.08 8.00
C ARG A 233 0.65 -5.94 7.00
N LEU A 234 0.18 -7.11 7.43
CA LEU A 234 -0.61 -8.01 6.59
C LEU A 234 -2.07 -7.53 6.55
N ASN A 235 -2.57 -7.18 5.37
CA ASN A 235 -3.96 -6.76 5.20
C ASN A 235 -4.88 -7.97 5.08
N ILE A 236 -5.96 -7.98 5.86
CA ILE A 236 -7.04 -8.96 5.84
C ILE A 236 -8.33 -8.20 5.51
N GLU A 237 -8.86 -8.37 4.31
CA GLU A 237 -10.09 -7.71 3.87
C GLU A 237 -11.32 -8.36 4.51
N ILE A 238 -11.85 -7.72 5.56
CA ILE A 238 -13.00 -8.23 6.31
C ILE A 238 -14.33 -7.82 5.69
N SER A 239 -14.36 -6.67 5.02
CA SER A 239 -15.54 -6.15 4.32
C SER A 239 -15.15 -5.15 3.21
N ARG A 240 -16.06 -4.97 2.25
CA ARG A 240 -15.92 -4.04 1.14
C ARG A 240 -17.21 -3.25 0.93
N GLY A 241 -17.07 -1.99 0.56
CA GLY A 241 -18.18 -1.03 0.53
C GLY A 241 -18.41 -0.38 1.89
N CYS A 242 -19.39 0.51 1.97
CA CYS A 242 -19.75 1.21 3.21
C CYS A 242 -21.25 1.51 3.22
N GLY A 243 -21.96 1.02 4.26
CA GLY A 243 -23.39 1.20 4.41
C GLY A 243 -23.83 2.58 4.92
N ASN A 244 -22.90 3.40 5.41
CA ASN A 244 -23.20 4.65 6.13
C ASN A 244 -23.83 5.76 5.28
N GLY A 245 -23.56 5.81 3.97
CA GLY A 245 -24.26 6.74 3.06
C GLY A 245 -23.93 8.24 3.21
N CYS A 246 -22.75 8.61 3.72
CA CYS A 246 -22.33 10.01 3.86
C CYS A 246 -22.32 10.73 2.50
N ARG A 247 -23.07 11.83 2.36
CA ARG A 247 -23.44 12.48 1.08
C ARG A 247 -22.30 13.08 0.26
N PHE A 248 -21.12 13.24 0.87
CA PHE A 248 -19.90 13.71 0.20
C PHE A 248 -18.97 12.57 -0.24
N CYS A 249 -19.19 11.35 0.27
CA CYS A 249 -18.18 10.31 0.27
C CYS A 249 -18.29 9.41 -0.97
N MET A 250 -17.39 9.59 -1.94
CA MET A 250 -17.29 8.71 -3.11
C MET A 250 -17.21 7.23 -2.72
N ALA A 251 -16.45 6.90 -1.66
CA ALA A 251 -16.33 5.52 -1.21
C ALA A 251 -17.65 4.93 -0.67
N GLY A 252 -18.52 5.76 -0.09
CA GLY A 252 -19.84 5.36 0.41
C GLY A 252 -20.89 5.10 -0.68
N TYR A 253 -20.63 5.54 -1.91
CA TYR A 253 -21.53 5.37 -3.06
C TYR A 253 -20.90 4.47 -4.13
N GLY A 254 -19.66 4.76 -4.55
CA GLY A 254 -18.93 4.04 -5.59
C GLY A 254 -18.55 2.59 -5.28
N TYR A 255 -18.49 2.19 -3.99
CA TYR A 255 -18.22 0.79 -3.60
C TYR A 255 -19.46 0.03 -3.11
N ARG A 256 -20.67 0.60 -3.22
CA ARG A 256 -21.89 -0.13 -2.85
C ARG A 256 -22.09 -1.34 -3.77
N PRO A 257 -22.69 -2.44 -3.26
CA PRO A 257 -23.21 -2.64 -1.90
C PRO A 257 -22.12 -2.98 -0.85
N TYR A 258 -22.47 -2.88 0.43
CA TYR A 258 -21.64 -3.35 1.55
C TYR A 258 -21.68 -4.89 1.60
N ARG A 259 -20.51 -5.52 1.71
CA ARG A 259 -20.32 -6.97 1.69
C ARG A 259 -19.28 -7.37 2.73
N GLU A 260 -19.48 -8.50 3.38
CA GLU A 260 -18.61 -9.01 4.44
C GLU A 260 -18.06 -10.40 4.09
N ARG A 261 -16.90 -10.74 4.65
CA ARG A 261 -16.44 -12.13 4.72
C ARG A 261 -16.88 -12.77 6.03
N SER A 262 -17.19 -14.05 5.99
CA SER A 262 -17.54 -14.84 7.17
C SER A 262 -16.30 -15.06 8.06
N VAL A 263 -16.51 -15.21 9.37
CA VAL A 263 -15.42 -15.50 10.32
C VAL A 263 -14.69 -16.78 9.90
N GLY A 264 -15.41 -17.84 9.54
CA GLY A 264 -14.81 -19.09 9.08
C GLY A 264 -13.85 -18.89 7.90
N ARG A 265 -14.25 -18.10 6.90
CA ARG A 265 -13.38 -17.76 5.77
C ARG A 265 -12.15 -16.96 6.20
N LEU A 266 -12.34 -15.98 7.08
CA LEU A 266 -11.26 -15.13 7.59
C LEU A 266 -10.24 -15.91 8.42
N THR A 267 -10.67 -16.89 9.22
CA THR A 267 -9.75 -17.75 9.98
C THR A 267 -8.82 -18.56 9.07
N ASP A 268 -9.34 -19.17 7.99
CA ASP A 268 -8.52 -19.87 6.98
C ASP A 268 -7.52 -18.92 6.31
N ILE A 269 -7.97 -17.73 5.93
CA ILE A 269 -7.13 -16.70 5.30
C ILE A 269 -6.00 -16.28 6.26
N ILE A 270 -6.34 -15.97 7.51
CA ILE A 270 -5.39 -15.48 8.52
C ILE A 270 -4.32 -16.54 8.80
N ASP A 271 -4.72 -17.78 9.07
CA ASP A 271 -3.80 -18.87 9.41
C ASP A 271 -2.81 -19.10 8.27
N ARG A 272 -3.32 -19.27 7.05
CA ARG A 272 -2.49 -19.55 5.88
C ARG A 272 -1.58 -18.38 5.52
N ALA A 273 -2.10 -17.16 5.56
CA ALA A 273 -1.31 -15.98 5.22
C ALA A 273 -0.22 -15.72 6.26
N LEU A 274 -0.48 -15.90 7.55
CA LEU A 274 0.55 -15.77 8.60
C LEU A 274 1.62 -16.86 8.50
N ASP A 275 1.24 -18.11 8.22
CA ASP A 275 2.18 -19.21 8.03
C ASP A 275 3.12 -18.95 6.85
N ILE A 276 2.63 -18.33 5.77
CA ILE A 276 3.43 -18.03 4.58
C ILE A 276 4.30 -16.79 4.78
N THR A 277 3.76 -15.75 5.41
CA THR A 277 4.38 -14.42 5.40
C THR A 277 5.17 -14.09 6.66
N GLY A 278 4.81 -14.71 7.79
CA GLY A 278 5.42 -14.44 9.09
C GLY A 278 5.20 -13.03 9.64
N TYR A 279 4.22 -12.27 9.12
CA TYR A 279 3.92 -10.92 9.63
C TYR A 279 3.63 -10.92 11.14
N GLU A 280 3.99 -9.81 11.78
CA GLU A 280 3.79 -9.60 13.22
C GLU A 280 2.54 -8.77 13.55
N GLU A 281 1.94 -8.16 12.53
CA GLU A 281 0.76 -7.30 12.64
C GLU A 281 -0.23 -7.59 11.52
N LEU A 282 -1.51 -7.76 11.88
CA LEU A 282 -2.65 -7.81 10.95
C LEU A 282 -3.35 -6.46 10.91
N SER A 283 -3.83 -6.07 9.74
CA SER A 283 -4.75 -4.96 9.53
C SER A 283 -6.08 -5.50 9.05
N PHE A 284 -7.17 -5.21 9.77
CA PHE A 284 -8.50 -5.49 9.25
C PHE A 284 -8.90 -4.39 8.26
N LEU A 285 -8.80 -4.71 6.98
CA LEU A 285 -9.06 -3.78 5.88
C LEU A 285 -10.57 -3.69 5.63
N SER A 286 -11.09 -2.47 5.77
CA SER A 286 -12.47 -2.08 5.47
C SER A 286 -12.56 -0.55 5.41
N LEU A 287 -13.71 0.00 5.00
CA LEU A 287 -14.00 1.43 5.11
C LEU A 287 -14.45 1.86 6.51
N SER A 288 -14.93 0.91 7.33
CA SER A 288 -15.29 1.10 8.73
C SER A 288 -15.22 -0.24 9.46
N ALA A 289 -14.12 -0.50 10.17
CA ALA A 289 -13.89 -1.83 10.75
C ALA A 289 -14.86 -2.18 11.89
N GLY A 290 -15.35 -1.17 12.62
CA GLY A 290 -16.36 -1.36 13.68
C GLY A 290 -17.75 -1.66 13.15
N ASP A 291 -18.04 -1.42 11.87
CA ASP A 291 -19.34 -1.79 11.29
C ASP A 291 -19.39 -3.27 10.85
N TYR A 292 -18.29 -4.02 11.04
CA TYR A 292 -18.22 -5.45 10.74
C TYR A 292 -18.98 -6.27 11.78
N SER A 293 -19.94 -7.07 11.33
CA SER A 293 -20.90 -7.78 12.20
C SER A 293 -20.26 -8.67 13.27
N SER A 294 -19.08 -9.25 12.97
CA SER A 294 -18.42 -10.26 13.81
C SER A 294 -17.02 -9.81 14.27
N LEU A 295 -16.82 -8.50 14.50
CA LEU A 295 -15.52 -7.94 14.85
C LEU A 295 -14.96 -8.51 16.16
N GLY A 296 -15.77 -8.57 17.21
CA GLY A 296 -15.37 -9.15 18.50
C GLY A 296 -14.89 -10.60 18.38
N GLU A 297 -15.65 -11.46 17.68
CA GLU A 297 -15.30 -12.87 17.45
C GLU A 297 -13.96 -13.01 16.70
N LEU A 298 -13.74 -12.17 15.69
CA LEU A 298 -12.51 -12.18 14.91
C LEU A 298 -11.30 -11.72 15.72
N ILE A 299 -11.46 -10.69 16.56
CA ILE A 299 -10.40 -10.23 17.48
C ILE A 299 -10.04 -11.33 18.47
N GLU A 300 -11.04 -11.98 19.08
CA GLU A 300 -10.85 -13.08 20.02
C GLU A 300 -10.11 -14.25 19.37
N TYR A 301 -10.51 -14.62 18.15
CA TYR A 301 -9.85 -15.67 17.36
C TYR A 301 -8.35 -15.39 17.21
N VAL A 302 -7.98 -14.19 16.72
CA VAL A 302 -6.58 -13.83 16.49
C VAL A 302 -5.80 -13.82 17.80
N LYS A 303 -6.35 -13.28 18.89
CA LYS A 303 -5.67 -13.26 20.20
C LYS A 303 -5.42 -14.67 20.74
N ARG A 304 -6.37 -15.59 20.52
CA ARG A 304 -6.27 -16.99 20.97
C ARG A 304 -5.35 -17.84 20.10
N ALA A 305 -5.53 -17.81 18.79
CA ALA A 305 -4.81 -18.64 17.84
C ALA A 305 -3.40 -18.09 17.52
N HIS A 306 -3.24 -16.76 17.55
CA HIS A 306 -2.02 -16.05 17.17
C HIS A 306 -1.60 -15.03 18.24
N PRO A 307 -1.31 -15.45 19.49
CA PRO A 307 -1.07 -14.54 20.62
C PRO A 307 0.15 -13.62 20.48
N THR A 308 1.03 -13.89 19.49
CA THR A 308 2.21 -13.09 19.19
C THR A 308 2.00 -12.07 18.06
N THR A 309 0.78 -11.97 17.54
CA THR A 309 0.41 -11.10 16.41
C THR A 309 -0.47 -9.96 16.90
N SER A 310 -0.11 -8.72 16.57
CA SER A 310 -0.92 -7.53 16.91
C SER A 310 -2.00 -7.26 15.87
N ILE A 311 -3.09 -6.61 16.28
CA ILE A 311 -4.21 -6.24 15.41
C ILE A 311 -4.26 -4.71 15.27
N SER A 312 -4.46 -4.25 14.05
CA SER A 312 -4.63 -2.86 13.68
C SER A 312 -6.01 -2.67 13.05
N LEU A 313 -6.79 -1.72 13.58
CA LEU A 313 -8.09 -1.34 13.05
C LEU A 313 -7.98 0.05 12.42
N PRO A 314 -7.63 0.15 11.12
CA PRO A 314 -7.72 1.41 10.41
C PRO A 314 -9.20 1.82 10.27
N SER A 315 -9.44 3.14 10.22
CA SER A 315 -10.74 3.73 9.85
C SER A 315 -11.91 3.28 10.72
N LEU A 316 -12.09 3.92 11.88
CA LEU A 316 -13.21 3.65 12.77
C LEU A 316 -14.23 4.79 12.75
N LYS A 317 -15.51 4.41 12.71
CA LYS A 317 -16.63 5.30 12.99
C LYS A 317 -16.76 5.45 14.52
N ILE A 318 -17.14 6.65 14.96
CA ILE A 318 -17.41 6.87 16.39
C ILE A 318 -18.67 6.08 16.77
N GLY A 319 -18.55 5.31 17.86
CA GLY A 319 -19.64 4.49 18.39
C GLY A 319 -19.77 3.11 17.75
N SER A 320 -18.91 2.73 16.79
CA SER A 320 -18.97 1.40 16.16
C SER A 320 -18.12 0.33 16.87
N ILE A 321 -17.44 0.67 17.97
CA ILE A 321 -16.73 -0.32 18.80
C ILE A 321 -17.30 -0.33 20.22
N SER A 322 -17.51 -1.53 20.74
CA SER A 322 -17.98 -1.80 22.09
C SER A 322 -16.86 -1.61 23.12
N GLU A 323 -17.22 -1.45 24.39
CA GLU A 323 -16.23 -1.41 25.48
C GLU A 323 -15.45 -2.73 25.62
N GLU A 324 -16.04 -3.86 25.28
CA GLU A 324 -15.39 -5.16 25.30
C GLU A 324 -14.28 -5.23 24.24
N GLU A 325 -14.56 -4.81 23.01
CA GLU A 325 -13.56 -4.72 21.95
C GLU A 325 -12.45 -3.74 22.31
N ILE A 326 -12.77 -2.60 22.93
CA ILE A 326 -11.78 -1.67 23.47
C ILE A 326 -10.88 -2.38 24.49
N ARG A 327 -11.42 -3.22 25.39
CA ARG A 327 -10.60 -3.96 26.36
C ARG A 327 -9.72 -5.02 25.66
N MET A 328 -10.27 -5.77 24.70
CA MET A 328 -9.54 -6.78 23.92
C MET A 328 -8.35 -6.17 23.13
N LEU A 329 -8.54 -4.98 22.58
CA LEU A 329 -7.50 -4.23 21.86
C LEU A 329 -6.54 -3.50 22.83
N GLY A 330 -7.05 -3.09 23.99
CA GLY A 330 -6.36 -2.28 25.00
C GLY A 330 -5.25 -3.00 25.73
N GLU A 331 -5.30 -4.34 25.82
CA GLU A 331 -4.15 -5.18 26.20
C GLU A 331 -3.07 -5.16 25.10
N GLY A 332 -2.52 -3.98 24.80
CA GLY A 332 -1.78 -3.80 23.54
C GLY A 332 -1.41 -2.38 23.16
N ALA A 333 -2.17 -1.38 23.61
CA ALA A 333 -2.26 -0.16 22.83
C ALA A 333 -1.20 0.90 23.14
N ARG A 334 -0.38 1.24 22.13
CA ARG A 334 0.38 2.51 22.07
C ARG A 334 0.03 3.40 20.88
N GLY A 335 -0.74 2.88 19.90
CA GLY A 335 -1.27 3.66 18.79
C GLY A 335 -2.44 4.55 19.23
N GLY A 336 -2.71 5.65 18.51
CA GLY A 336 -3.92 6.44 18.72
C GLY A 336 -5.09 5.87 17.92
N PHE A 337 -6.32 5.98 18.45
CA PHE A 337 -7.50 5.75 17.62
C PHE A 337 -7.66 6.91 16.63
N THR A 338 -8.10 6.56 15.42
CA THR A 338 -8.39 7.55 14.38
C THR A 338 -9.88 7.51 14.07
N PHE A 339 -10.56 8.61 14.31
CA PHE A 339 -12.00 8.75 14.10
C PHE A 339 -12.31 9.85 13.08
N ALA A 340 -13.24 9.56 12.18
CA ALA A 340 -13.76 10.54 11.22
C ALA A 340 -15.02 11.21 11.77
N VAL A 341 -14.89 12.45 12.23
CA VAL A 341 -15.99 13.27 12.76
C VAL A 341 -16.69 14.03 11.63
N GLU A 342 -15.90 14.49 10.64
CA GLU A 342 -16.28 15.23 9.43
C GLU A 342 -16.89 16.61 9.66
N ALA A 343 -17.79 16.75 10.63
CA ALA A 343 -18.35 18.02 11.07
C ALA A 343 -18.48 18.06 12.59
N ALA A 344 -18.11 19.20 13.19
CA ALA A 344 -18.09 19.34 14.64
C ALA A 344 -19.51 19.46 15.24
N SER A 345 -20.42 20.17 14.58
CA SER A 345 -21.80 20.31 15.05
C SER A 345 -22.68 19.14 14.62
N HIS A 346 -23.67 18.84 15.45
CA HIS A 346 -24.64 17.78 15.16
C HIS A 346 -25.51 18.12 13.93
N ASP A 347 -25.90 19.38 13.78
CA ASP A 347 -26.75 19.80 12.65
C ASP A 347 -26.02 19.66 11.31
N LEU A 348 -24.74 20.08 11.23
CA LEU A 348 -23.96 19.87 10.02
C LEU A 348 -23.74 18.38 9.75
N ARG A 349 -23.50 17.55 10.78
CA ARG A 349 -23.43 16.08 10.61
C ARG A 349 -24.70 15.49 10.02
N LYS A 350 -25.89 15.95 10.41
CA LYS A 350 -27.16 15.51 9.78
C LYS A 350 -27.20 15.84 8.29
N ARG A 351 -26.76 17.06 7.92
CA ARG A 351 -26.66 17.47 6.51
C ARG A 351 -25.69 16.60 5.71
N LEU A 352 -24.57 16.18 6.30
CA LEU A 352 -23.61 15.26 5.67
C LEU A 352 -24.07 13.79 5.61
N ASN A 353 -25.19 13.46 6.27
CA ASN A 353 -25.59 12.09 6.60
C ASN A 353 -24.49 11.32 7.35
N LYS A 354 -23.89 11.97 8.35
CA LYS A 354 -22.88 11.39 9.23
C LYS A 354 -23.49 11.13 10.61
N ASP A 355 -24.21 10.03 10.72
CA ASP A 355 -24.84 9.61 11.97
C ASP A 355 -23.79 8.98 12.91
N ILE A 356 -23.23 9.78 13.82
CA ILE A 356 -22.27 9.35 14.84
C ILE A 356 -22.68 9.83 16.24
N ASP A 357 -22.54 8.95 17.22
CA ASP A 357 -22.80 9.27 18.62
C ASP A 357 -21.53 9.76 19.32
N VAL A 358 -21.32 11.07 19.26
CA VAL A 358 -20.21 11.74 19.96
C VAL A 358 -20.28 11.51 21.48
N GLU A 359 -21.48 11.43 22.07
CA GLU A 359 -21.63 11.20 23.50
C GLU A 359 -21.11 9.82 23.91
N THR A 360 -21.28 8.80 23.07
CA THR A 360 -20.64 7.49 23.28
C THR A 360 -19.12 7.60 23.34
N LEU A 361 -18.48 8.33 22.41
CA LEU A 361 -17.03 8.55 22.47
C LEU A 361 -16.63 9.23 23.78
N LEU A 362 -17.36 10.27 24.20
CA LEU A 362 -17.07 11.01 25.42
C LEU A 362 -17.18 10.11 26.67
N ARG A 363 -18.20 9.24 26.74
CA ARG A 363 -18.35 8.25 27.81
C ARG A 363 -17.23 7.21 27.83
N GLN A 364 -16.66 6.86 26.67
CA GLN A 364 -15.58 5.88 26.55
C GLN A 364 -14.18 6.45 26.88
N LEU A 365 -14.01 7.78 26.97
CA LEU A 365 -12.69 8.39 27.24
C LEU A 365 -11.98 7.86 28.51
N PRO A 366 -12.65 7.64 29.66
CA PRO A 366 -12.01 7.08 30.84
C PRO A 366 -11.50 5.65 30.60
N LEU A 367 -12.27 4.81 29.89
CA LEU A 367 -11.87 3.45 29.54
C LEU A 367 -10.67 3.47 28.58
N LEU A 368 -10.72 4.31 27.54
CA LEU A 368 -9.61 4.50 26.62
C LEU A 368 -8.34 4.89 27.38
N ARG A 369 -8.46 5.82 28.34
CA ARG A 369 -7.34 6.24 29.17
C ARG A 369 -6.81 5.09 30.05
N ALA A 370 -7.69 4.33 30.68
CA ALA A 370 -7.34 3.20 31.54
C ALA A 370 -6.62 2.08 30.77
N CYS A 371 -7.05 1.82 29.54
CA CYS A 371 -6.40 0.88 28.62
C CYS A 371 -5.10 1.40 27.99
N GLY A 372 -4.65 2.61 28.35
CA GLY A 372 -3.32 3.13 27.99
C GLY A 372 -3.30 4.09 26.81
N TRP A 373 -4.43 4.37 26.16
CA TRP A 373 -4.49 5.34 25.07
C TRP A 373 -4.23 6.76 25.58
N ARG A 374 -3.31 7.45 24.88
CA ARG A 374 -2.86 8.81 25.22
C ARG A 374 -3.20 9.84 24.16
N ASN A 375 -3.56 9.41 22.95
CA ASN A 375 -3.78 10.28 21.81
C ASN A 375 -4.98 9.81 20.97
N LEU A 376 -5.80 10.75 20.51
CA LEU A 376 -6.84 10.54 19.51
C LEU A 376 -6.55 11.38 18.27
N LYS A 377 -6.67 10.78 17.09
CA LYS A 377 -6.65 11.49 15.81
C LYS A 377 -8.08 11.68 15.33
N LEU A 378 -8.46 12.91 15.02
CA LEU A 378 -9.79 13.26 14.52
C LEU A 378 -9.68 13.86 13.12
N TYR A 379 -10.56 13.45 12.20
CA TYR A 379 -10.71 14.10 10.89
C TYR A 379 -11.93 15.03 10.87
N LEU A 380 -11.72 16.23 10.36
CA LEU A 380 -12.74 17.25 10.14
C LEU A 380 -12.65 17.74 8.69
N MET A 381 -13.78 18.04 8.09
CA MET A 381 -13.89 18.70 6.80
C MET A 381 -14.44 20.11 6.98
N VAL A 382 -14.05 21.03 6.09
CA VAL A 382 -14.51 22.44 6.09
C VAL A 382 -14.87 22.89 4.69
N GLY A 383 -15.73 23.89 4.59
CA GLY A 383 -16.15 24.45 3.30
C GLY A 383 -17.43 23.83 2.75
N PHE A 384 -18.31 23.33 3.63
CA PHE A 384 -19.68 22.99 3.23
C PHE A 384 -20.56 24.25 3.14
N PRO A 385 -21.57 24.30 2.25
CA PRO A 385 -22.39 25.51 2.02
C PRO A 385 -23.13 26.04 3.25
N TRP A 386 -23.53 25.15 4.16
CA TRP A 386 -24.35 25.50 5.34
C TRP A 386 -23.53 25.76 6.60
N GLU A 387 -22.21 25.76 6.49
CA GLU A 387 -21.30 25.82 7.63
C GLU A 387 -21.21 27.24 8.21
N THR A 388 -21.55 27.39 9.48
CA THR A 388 -21.47 28.65 10.23
C THR A 388 -20.21 28.74 11.09
N GLU A 389 -19.88 29.94 11.57
CA GLU A 389 -18.75 30.09 12.49
C GLU A 389 -18.96 29.35 13.82
N GLU A 390 -20.21 29.23 14.29
CA GLU A 390 -20.55 28.48 15.49
C GLU A 390 -20.27 26.98 15.30
N ASP A 391 -20.60 26.43 14.13
CA ASP A 391 -20.29 25.05 13.78
C ASP A 391 -18.79 24.78 13.88
N LEU A 392 -17.96 25.69 13.37
CA LEU A 392 -16.50 25.57 13.41
C LEU A 392 -15.96 25.62 14.85
N ARG A 393 -16.48 26.53 15.68
CA ARG A 393 -16.09 26.68 17.09
C ARG A 393 -16.53 25.49 17.94
N SER A 394 -17.60 24.79 17.55
CA SER A 394 -18.14 23.62 18.27
C SER A 394 -17.16 22.44 18.37
N VAL A 395 -16.06 22.43 17.62
CA VAL A 395 -14.97 21.44 17.75
C VAL A 395 -14.41 21.35 19.17
N ARG A 396 -14.54 22.42 19.95
CA ARG A 396 -14.21 22.46 21.38
C ARG A 396 -15.03 21.49 22.23
N GLN A 397 -16.28 21.21 21.84
CA GLN A 397 -17.17 20.29 22.54
C GLN A 397 -16.63 18.85 22.52
N ILE A 398 -15.81 18.49 21.53
CA ILE A 398 -15.17 17.18 21.43
C ILE A 398 -13.76 17.21 22.05
N THR A 399 -13.00 18.26 21.77
CA THR A 399 -11.59 18.35 22.17
C THR A 399 -11.41 18.64 23.67
N ASP A 400 -12.20 19.53 24.27
CA ASP A 400 -12.07 19.89 25.69
C ASP A 400 -12.29 18.68 26.63
N PRO A 401 -13.32 17.82 26.43
CA PRO A 401 -13.45 16.57 27.19
C PRO A 401 -12.27 15.61 27.04
N CYS A 402 -11.72 15.44 25.83
CA CYS A 402 -10.54 14.60 25.61
C CYS A 402 -9.36 15.08 26.46
N LEU A 403 -9.12 16.40 26.47
CA LEU A 403 -8.04 17.01 27.26
C LEU A 403 -8.24 16.86 28.77
N LYS A 404 -9.50 16.93 29.24
CA LYS A 404 -9.87 16.69 30.64
C LYS A 404 -9.63 15.23 31.04
N ALA A 405 -9.88 14.28 30.15
CA ALA A 405 -9.53 12.86 30.33
C ALA A 405 -8.02 12.57 30.20
N GLY A 406 -7.20 13.61 29.96
CA GLY A 406 -5.75 13.48 29.82
C GLY A 406 -5.30 12.94 28.46
N ILE A 407 -6.17 12.95 27.45
CA ILE A 407 -5.91 12.46 26.10
C ILE A 407 -5.59 13.64 25.17
N GLU A 408 -4.46 13.57 24.47
CA GLU A 408 -4.08 14.54 23.44
C GLU A 408 -4.89 14.35 22.16
N VAL A 409 -5.09 15.44 21.41
CA VAL A 409 -5.84 15.38 20.15
C VAL A 409 -4.98 15.82 18.98
N ASN A 410 -4.92 15.00 17.93
CA ASN A 410 -4.41 15.36 16.62
C ASN A 410 -5.59 15.61 15.68
N LEU A 411 -5.96 16.87 15.46
CA LEU A 411 -7.04 17.25 14.56
C LEU A 411 -6.48 17.46 13.15
N SER A 412 -7.01 16.73 12.17
CA SER A 412 -6.66 16.87 10.76
C SER A 412 -7.85 17.49 10.03
N VAL A 413 -7.67 18.70 9.51
CA VAL A 413 -8.71 19.48 8.81
C VAL A 413 -8.44 19.48 7.32
N SER A 414 -9.42 19.11 6.50
CA SER A 414 -9.31 19.13 5.04
C SER A 414 -10.45 19.92 4.40
N PRO A 415 -10.21 20.69 3.33
CA PRO A 415 -11.28 21.27 2.53
C PRO A 415 -12.20 20.19 1.95
N PHE A 416 -13.49 20.50 1.83
CA PHE A 416 -14.46 19.67 1.13
C PHE A 416 -14.16 19.68 -0.38
N THR A 417 -14.06 18.47 -0.94
CA THR A 417 -13.91 18.24 -2.38
C THR A 417 -15.10 17.44 -2.88
N PRO A 418 -15.99 18.03 -3.71
CA PRO A 418 -17.06 17.29 -4.36
C PRO A 418 -16.51 16.14 -5.21
N LYS A 419 -17.18 14.98 -5.15
CA LYS A 419 -16.78 13.80 -5.92
C LYS A 419 -17.90 13.31 -6.85
N PRO A 420 -17.55 12.73 -8.01
CA PRO A 420 -18.50 12.09 -8.91
C PRO A 420 -19.38 11.06 -8.21
N HIS A 421 -20.64 10.93 -8.66
CA HIS A 421 -21.60 9.93 -8.18
C HIS A 421 -21.87 10.00 -6.68
N THR A 422 -21.84 11.22 -6.11
CA THR A 422 -22.26 11.49 -4.74
C THR A 422 -23.43 12.47 -4.75
N PRO A 423 -24.29 12.52 -3.71
CA PRO A 423 -25.32 13.54 -3.62
C PRO A 423 -24.77 14.98 -3.71
N PHE A 424 -23.52 15.19 -3.30
CA PHE A 424 -22.86 16.50 -3.37
C PHE A 424 -22.05 16.73 -4.65
N GLU A 425 -22.19 15.90 -5.68
CA GLU A 425 -21.41 15.98 -6.92
C GLU A 425 -21.56 17.32 -7.66
N ARG A 426 -22.67 18.03 -7.45
CA ARG A 426 -22.98 19.33 -8.06
C ARG A 426 -22.56 20.54 -7.21
N LEU A 427 -22.24 20.37 -5.93
CA LEU A 427 -21.81 21.47 -5.06
C LEU A 427 -20.51 22.10 -5.57
N GLY A 428 -20.31 23.39 -5.31
CA GLY A 428 -19.05 24.07 -5.59
C GLY A 428 -18.01 23.83 -4.50
N VAL A 429 -16.75 24.16 -4.80
CA VAL A 429 -15.71 24.33 -3.79
C VAL A 429 -15.70 25.79 -3.36
N GLU A 430 -15.61 26.03 -2.06
CA GLU A 430 -15.49 27.37 -1.48
C GLU A 430 -14.21 28.08 -1.91
N ASP A 431 -14.27 29.41 -2.01
CA ASP A 431 -13.12 30.21 -2.38
C ASP A 431 -11.96 30.04 -1.39
N GLU A 432 -10.73 30.11 -1.92
CA GLU A 432 -9.51 29.90 -1.16
C GLU A 432 -9.43 30.82 0.08
N ALA A 433 -9.82 32.09 -0.07
CA ALA A 433 -9.84 33.06 1.02
C ALA A 433 -10.87 32.70 2.12
N VAL A 434 -12.03 32.17 1.72
CA VAL A 434 -13.09 31.73 2.64
C VAL A 434 -12.63 30.49 3.40
N LEU A 435 -12.04 29.51 2.71
CA LEU A 435 -11.46 28.33 3.34
C LEU A 435 -10.38 28.70 4.37
N ARG A 436 -9.47 29.62 4.02
CA ARG A 436 -8.44 30.13 4.96
C ARG A 436 -9.08 30.76 6.19
N SER A 437 -10.09 31.61 6.01
CA SER A 437 -10.82 32.24 7.11
C SER A 437 -11.48 31.21 8.04
N LYS A 438 -12.21 30.23 7.49
CA LYS A 438 -12.86 29.15 8.24
C LYS A 438 -11.85 28.29 9.02
N ILE A 439 -10.71 27.98 8.40
CA ILE A 439 -9.61 27.24 9.06
C ILE A 439 -9.00 28.05 10.21
N ASP A 440 -8.85 29.36 10.05
CA ASP A 440 -8.32 30.23 11.09
C ASP A 440 -9.26 30.35 12.29
N VAL A 441 -10.59 30.31 12.07
CA VAL A 441 -11.57 30.20 13.16
C VAL A 441 -11.33 28.94 13.99
N ILE A 442 -11.13 27.78 13.36
CA ILE A 442 -10.84 26.52 14.06
C ILE A 442 -9.56 26.64 14.88
N LYS A 443 -8.47 27.14 14.28
CA LYS A 443 -7.19 27.33 14.98
C LYS A 443 -7.32 28.24 16.20
N LYS A 444 -7.98 29.39 16.04
CA LYS A 444 -8.19 30.36 17.13
C LYS A 444 -9.05 29.78 18.25
N SER A 445 -9.95 28.85 17.92
CA SER A 445 -10.79 28.14 18.89
C SER A 445 -10.02 27.09 19.71
N LEU A 446 -8.83 26.66 19.27
CA LEU A 446 -8.06 25.57 19.87
C LEU A 446 -6.66 26.03 20.32
N PRO A 447 -6.52 26.94 21.30
CA PRO A 447 -5.22 27.49 21.71
C PRO A 447 -4.36 26.50 22.52
N ASN A 448 -4.92 25.36 22.95
CA ASN A 448 -4.22 24.40 23.80
C ASN A 448 -3.14 23.62 23.01
N LYS A 449 -1.89 23.67 23.46
CA LYS A 449 -0.76 22.95 22.82
C LYS A 449 -0.92 21.42 22.76
N ARG A 450 -1.83 20.84 23.56
CA ARG A 450 -2.19 19.41 23.51
C ARG A 450 -3.17 19.06 22.38
N VAL A 451 -3.65 20.06 21.63
CA VAL A 451 -4.41 19.89 20.39
C VAL A 451 -3.54 20.31 19.23
N LYS A 452 -3.06 19.33 18.45
CA LYS A 452 -2.25 19.59 17.25
C LYS A 452 -3.18 19.64 16.04
N VAL A 453 -3.29 20.81 15.43
CA VAL A 453 -4.09 21.01 14.21
C VAL A 453 -3.20 20.88 12.99
N LYS A 454 -3.43 19.86 12.16
CA LYS A 454 -2.82 19.68 10.84
C LYS A 454 -3.85 20.03 9.78
N ILE A 455 -3.45 20.85 8.81
CA ILE A 455 -4.33 21.29 7.72
C ILE A 455 -3.84 20.66 6.42
N ARG A 456 -4.75 20.13 5.62
CA ARG A 456 -4.47 19.78 4.23
C ARG A 456 -4.28 21.07 3.44
N ASP A 457 -3.21 21.13 2.67
CA ASP A 457 -2.95 22.27 1.80
C ASP A 457 -4.16 22.56 0.91
N ILE A 458 -4.56 23.83 0.87
CA ILE A 458 -5.79 24.24 0.18
C ILE A 458 -5.59 24.11 -1.32
N GLU A 459 -4.47 24.56 -1.85
CA GLU A 459 -4.15 24.52 -3.28
C GLU A 459 -4.15 23.08 -3.82
N THR A 460 -3.56 22.15 -3.06
CA THR A 460 -3.63 20.71 -3.32
C THR A 460 -5.08 20.23 -3.42
N SER A 461 -5.94 20.64 -2.49
CA SER A 461 -7.37 20.26 -2.45
C SER A 461 -8.16 20.86 -3.62
N LEU A 462 -7.79 22.06 -4.09
CA LEU A 462 -8.39 22.68 -5.29
C LEU A 462 -8.03 21.89 -6.55
N VAL A 463 -6.77 21.45 -6.69
CA VAL A 463 -6.35 20.61 -7.81
C VAL A 463 -7.03 19.23 -7.79
N GLU A 464 -7.20 18.63 -6.60
CA GLU A 464 -7.98 17.39 -6.46
C GLU A 464 -9.42 17.55 -6.91
N ALA A 465 -10.05 18.68 -6.57
CA ALA A 465 -11.41 18.99 -7.00
C ALA A 465 -11.48 19.24 -8.51
N LEU A 466 -10.51 19.97 -9.06
CA LEU A 466 -10.38 20.22 -10.49
C LEU A 466 -10.33 18.90 -11.27
N ILE A 467 -9.47 17.98 -10.85
CA ILE A 467 -9.30 16.69 -11.53
C ILE A 467 -10.55 15.81 -11.30
N ALA A 468 -11.03 15.66 -10.08
CA ALA A 468 -12.21 14.84 -9.80
C ALA A 468 -13.46 15.28 -10.57
N ARG A 469 -13.62 16.59 -10.78
CA ARG A 469 -14.78 17.18 -11.49
C ARG A 469 -14.54 17.42 -12.97
N GLY A 470 -13.30 17.30 -13.44
CA GLY A 470 -12.88 17.74 -14.77
C GLY A 470 -13.54 16.99 -15.94
N ASP A 471 -13.29 17.51 -17.13
CA ASP A 471 -13.72 16.94 -18.42
C ASP A 471 -12.53 16.92 -19.41
N HIS A 472 -12.80 16.56 -20.67
CA HIS A 472 -11.79 16.44 -21.72
C HIS A 472 -10.98 17.74 -21.98
N ARG A 473 -11.47 18.90 -21.55
CA ARG A 473 -10.70 20.15 -21.65
C ARG A 473 -9.43 20.14 -20.80
N LEU A 474 -9.31 19.21 -19.84
CA LEU A 474 -8.08 19.03 -19.05
C LEU A 474 -7.04 18.14 -19.74
N HIS A 475 -7.34 17.53 -20.90
CA HIS A 475 -6.33 16.74 -21.62
C HIS A 475 -5.04 17.53 -21.92
N PRO A 476 -5.11 18.75 -22.51
CA PRO A 476 -3.90 19.51 -22.82
C PRO A 476 -3.21 20.09 -21.57
N LEU A 477 -3.94 20.21 -20.45
CA LEU A 477 -3.33 20.59 -19.17
C LEU A 477 -2.33 19.52 -18.73
N PHE A 478 -2.68 18.24 -18.77
CA PHE A 478 -1.77 17.17 -18.36
C PHE A 478 -0.56 17.05 -19.30
N GLU A 479 -0.74 17.28 -20.60
CA GLU A 479 0.37 17.39 -21.56
C GLU A 479 1.32 18.54 -21.18
N HIS A 480 0.77 19.73 -20.87
CA HIS A 480 1.54 20.87 -20.40
C HIS A 480 2.30 20.60 -19.09
N LEU A 481 1.65 19.96 -18.11
CA LEU A 481 2.28 19.59 -16.85
C LEU A 481 3.43 18.61 -17.08
N HIS A 482 3.25 17.65 -17.99
CA HIS A 482 4.31 16.72 -18.36
C HIS A 482 5.51 17.43 -19.01
N GLU A 483 5.27 18.35 -19.95
CA GLU A 483 6.31 19.16 -20.60
C GLU A 483 7.11 20.00 -19.60
N LYS A 484 6.45 20.52 -18.56
CA LYS A 484 7.08 21.24 -17.44
C LYS A 484 7.83 20.33 -16.46
N GLY A 485 7.76 19.01 -16.66
CA GLY A 485 8.37 18.03 -15.77
C GLY A 485 7.67 17.93 -14.42
N VAL A 486 6.36 18.20 -14.36
CA VAL A 486 5.58 18.00 -13.12
C VAL A 486 5.36 16.50 -12.90
N ARG A 487 5.67 16.03 -11.70
CA ARG A 487 5.44 14.65 -11.23
C ARG A 487 5.62 14.56 -9.70
N LEU A 488 5.18 13.45 -9.13
CA LEU A 488 5.24 13.12 -7.70
C LEU A 488 4.49 14.13 -6.83
N GLU A 489 3.41 14.70 -7.35
CA GLU A 489 2.68 15.82 -6.75
C GLU A 489 1.97 15.45 -5.43
N ALA A 490 1.77 14.17 -5.15
CA ALA A 490 1.32 13.69 -3.84
C ALA A 490 2.30 14.04 -2.70
N TRP A 491 3.55 14.34 -3.03
CA TRP A 491 4.59 14.75 -2.09
C TRP A 491 4.61 16.28 -2.01
N SER A 492 4.38 16.81 -0.81
CA SER A 492 4.24 18.26 -0.58
C SER A 492 5.43 19.09 -1.10
N GLU A 493 6.63 18.52 -1.10
CA GLU A 493 7.85 19.15 -1.60
C GLU A 493 7.97 19.17 -3.14
N LYS A 494 7.03 18.53 -3.84
CA LYS A 494 6.95 18.45 -5.30
C LYS A 494 5.72 19.14 -5.88
N PHE A 495 4.67 19.30 -5.08
CA PHE A 495 3.47 19.99 -5.51
C PHE A 495 3.72 21.48 -5.77
N SER A 496 3.16 22.01 -6.86
CA SER A 496 3.08 23.44 -7.12
C SER A 496 1.84 23.74 -7.96
N ILE A 497 1.02 24.70 -7.52
CA ILE A 497 -0.15 25.14 -8.29
C ILE A 497 0.22 26.03 -9.50
N ALA A 498 1.44 26.58 -9.54
CA ALA A 498 1.83 27.59 -10.52
C ALA A 498 1.70 27.10 -11.99
N PRO A 499 2.15 25.87 -12.35
CA PRO A 499 1.96 25.34 -13.71
C PRO A 499 0.49 25.21 -14.11
N TYR A 500 -0.40 24.91 -13.16
CA TYR A 500 -1.85 24.88 -13.41
C TYR A 500 -2.36 26.28 -13.76
N ARG A 501 -2.10 27.26 -12.88
CA ARG A 501 -2.55 28.65 -13.10
C ARG A 501 -1.98 29.25 -14.38
N GLU A 502 -0.71 28.95 -14.71
CA GLU A 502 -0.07 29.34 -15.96
C GLU A 502 -0.85 28.81 -17.18
N TRP A 503 -1.19 27.52 -17.19
CA TRP A 503 -1.93 26.91 -18.29
C TRP A 503 -3.32 27.51 -18.45
N PHE A 504 -4.07 27.69 -17.36
CA PHE A 504 -5.40 28.29 -17.41
C PHE A 504 -5.36 29.73 -17.95
N HIS A 505 -4.41 30.54 -17.47
CA HIS A 505 -4.22 31.91 -17.96
C HIS A 505 -3.84 31.94 -19.45
N LYS A 506 -3.00 31.02 -19.94
CA LYS A 506 -2.60 30.98 -21.35
C LYS A 506 -3.70 30.56 -22.32
N ASN A 507 -4.69 29.82 -21.84
CA ASN A 507 -5.76 29.28 -22.67
C ASN A 507 -7.09 30.04 -22.51
N ASP A 508 -7.08 31.20 -21.83
CA ASP A 508 -8.26 32.00 -21.52
C ASP A 508 -9.39 31.18 -20.87
N LEU A 509 -9.02 30.18 -20.05
CA LEU A 509 -9.94 29.34 -19.29
C LEU A 509 -9.96 29.76 -17.82
N GLY A 510 -11.15 29.76 -17.23
CA GLY A 510 -11.31 30.06 -15.81
C GLY A 510 -10.98 28.84 -14.94
N PHE A 511 -9.92 28.91 -14.11
CA PHE A 511 -9.63 27.87 -13.12
C PHE A 511 -10.85 27.59 -12.21
N GLY A 512 -11.55 28.65 -11.80
CA GLY A 512 -12.77 28.56 -10.98
C GLY A 512 -13.97 27.94 -11.69
N GLU A 513 -13.99 27.86 -13.02
CA GLU A 513 -15.12 27.28 -13.77
C GLU A 513 -15.36 25.82 -13.38
N PHE A 514 -14.30 25.04 -13.19
CA PHE A 514 -14.38 23.63 -12.80
C PHE A 514 -14.74 23.43 -11.32
N LEU A 515 -14.54 24.47 -10.50
CA LEU A 515 -14.76 24.46 -9.06
C LEU A 515 -16.12 25.02 -8.66
N SER A 516 -16.73 25.84 -9.52
CA SER A 516 -18.08 26.39 -9.33
C SER A 516 -19.16 25.31 -9.21
N ALA A 517 -20.23 25.64 -8.50
CA ALA A 517 -21.42 24.79 -8.43
C ALA A 517 -22.02 24.57 -9.83
N ARG A 518 -22.59 23.38 -10.06
CA ARG A 518 -23.22 23.01 -11.34
C ARG A 518 -24.73 23.02 -11.19
N SER A 519 -25.42 23.61 -12.17
CA SER A 519 -26.89 23.56 -12.23
C SER A 519 -27.38 22.13 -12.49
N GLU A 520 -28.65 21.85 -12.18
CA GLU A 520 -29.28 20.55 -12.50
C GLU A 520 -29.27 20.23 -14.00
N ASN A 521 -29.38 21.25 -14.85
CA ASN A 521 -29.41 21.11 -16.30
C ASN A 521 -28.02 20.89 -16.91
N THR A 522 -26.95 21.10 -16.14
CA THR A 522 -25.58 20.86 -16.61
C THR A 522 -25.33 19.36 -16.70
N SER A 523 -24.97 18.88 -17.90
CA SER A 523 -24.52 17.49 -18.09
C SER A 523 -23.21 17.26 -17.35
N LEU A 524 -23.13 16.15 -16.62
CA LEU A 524 -21.93 15.77 -15.86
C LEU A 524 -21.04 14.87 -16.72
N PRO A 525 -19.71 15.07 -16.74
CA PRO A 525 -18.79 14.32 -17.61
C PRO A 525 -18.74 12.82 -17.28
N TRP A 526 -19.11 12.42 -16.07
CA TRP A 526 -19.20 11.03 -15.62
C TRP A 526 -20.59 10.40 -15.78
N LYS A 527 -21.58 11.10 -16.34
CA LYS A 527 -22.96 10.61 -16.45
C LYS A 527 -23.10 9.30 -17.24
N PHE A 528 -22.17 9.02 -18.15
CA PHE A 528 -22.15 7.77 -18.92
C PHE A 528 -21.79 6.53 -18.09
N ILE A 529 -21.31 6.71 -16.84
CA ILE A 529 -21.01 5.60 -15.94
C ILE A 529 -22.24 5.27 -15.11
N ASP A 530 -22.76 4.05 -15.28
CA ASP A 530 -23.83 3.52 -14.46
C ASP A 530 -23.25 2.85 -13.21
N THR A 531 -23.43 3.47 -12.04
CA THR A 531 -23.00 2.91 -10.76
C THR A 531 -24.01 1.96 -10.13
N GLY A 532 -25.22 1.88 -10.71
CA GLY A 532 -26.40 1.21 -10.19
C GLY A 532 -27.19 2.04 -9.16
N ILE A 533 -26.74 3.25 -8.82
CA ILE A 533 -27.45 4.17 -7.93
C ILE A 533 -28.32 5.11 -8.77
N ASP A 534 -29.60 5.22 -8.41
CA ASP A 534 -30.53 6.09 -9.11
C ASP A 534 -30.16 7.57 -8.91
N HIS A 535 -30.08 8.33 -10.00
CA HIS A 535 -29.89 9.78 -9.96
C HIS A 535 -30.99 10.50 -9.18
N THR A 536 -32.23 9.98 -9.19
CA THR A 536 -33.32 10.54 -8.39
C THR A 536 -33.04 10.42 -6.89
N PHE A 537 -32.41 9.32 -6.46
CA PHE A 537 -31.97 9.12 -5.08
C PHE A 537 -30.88 10.13 -4.68
N LEU A 538 -29.89 10.37 -5.55
CA LEU A 538 -28.84 11.36 -5.29
C LEU A 538 -29.43 12.77 -5.10
N ARG A 539 -30.39 13.15 -5.94
CA ARG A 539 -31.11 14.43 -5.82
C ARG A 539 -31.91 14.50 -4.52
N MET A 540 -32.65 13.46 -4.17
CA MET A 540 -33.41 13.41 -2.90
C MET A 540 -32.50 13.50 -1.68
N GLU A 541 -31.31 12.90 -1.71
CA GLU A 541 -30.31 13.03 -0.65
C GLU A 541 -29.78 14.46 -0.53
N MET A 542 -29.60 15.17 -1.65
CA MET A 542 -29.25 16.60 -1.63
C MET A 542 -30.36 17.44 -0.99
N GLU A 543 -31.63 17.21 -1.36
CA GLU A 543 -32.77 17.90 -0.75
C GLU A 543 -32.88 17.62 0.77
N ARG A 544 -32.62 16.39 1.21
CA ARG A 544 -32.55 16.05 2.64
C ARG A 544 -31.40 16.76 3.35
N ALA A 545 -30.25 16.91 2.69
CA ALA A 545 -29.14 17.68 3.22
C ALA A 545 -29.50 19.16 3.44
N GLU A 546 -30.27 19.76 2.54
CA GLU A 546 -30.76 21.14 2.69
C GLU A 546 -31.74 21.30 3.86
N ARG A 547 -32.55 20.27 4.13
CA ARG A 547 -33.47 20.25 5.29
C ARG A 547 -32.81 19.81 6.60
N GLY A 548 -31.56 19.32 6.57
CA GLY A 548 -30.88 18.81 7.76
C GLY A 548 -31.44 17.47 8.26
N GLU A 549 -31.94 16.64 7.35
CA GLU A 549 -32.53 15.34 7.63
C GLU A 549 -31.50 14.21 7.46
N LEU A 550 -31.58 13.20 8.33
CA LEU A 550 -30.80 11.97 8.21
C LEU A 550 -31.47 10.98 7.26
N THR A 551 -30.65 10.13 6.67
CA THR A 551 -31.07 8.96 5.92
C THR A 551 -30.53 7.72 6.62
N ILE A 552 -31.39 6.71 6.78
CA ILE A 552 -31.00 5.44 7.40
C ILE A 552 -29.82 4.80 6.66
N ASP A 553 -28.88 4.23 7.41
CA ASP A 553 -27.78 3.46 6.84
C ASP A 553 -28.20 2.05 6.44
N CYS A 554 -27.39 1.39 5.60
CA CYS A 554 -27.65 0.04 5.13
C CYS A 554 -27.60 -1.05 6.21
N HIS A 555 -27.09 -0.74 7.42
CA HIS A 555 -27.02 -1.69 8.52
C HIS A 555 -28.35 -1.74 9.29
N ARG A 556 -29.11 -0.65 9.30
CA ARG A 556 -30.42 -0.54 9.96
C ARG A 556 -31.61 -0.69 9.00
N GLY A 557 -31.42 -0.50 7.70
CA GLY A 557 -32.48 -0.71 6.71
C GLY A 557 -32.11 -0.28 5.29
N CYS A 558 -33.05 -0.44 4.35
CA CYS A 558 -32.84 -0.04 2.96
C CYS A 558 -33.35 1.38 2.70
N ALA A 559 -32.47 2.26 2.22
CA ALA A 559 -32.82 3.62 1.78
C ALA A 559 -33.33 3.68 0.32
N ALA A 560 -33.54 2.53 -0.34
CA ALA A 560 -34.02 2.40 -1.71
C ALA A 560 -33.20 3.18 -2.76
N CYS A 561 -31.87 3.07 -2.72
CA CYS A 561 -30.97 3.80 -3.63
C CYS A 561 -30.95 3.30 -5.09
N GLY A 562 -31.76 2.31 -5.46
CA GLY A 562 -31.82 1.71 -6.80
C GLY A 562 -31.00 0.41 -6.95
N LEU A 563 -30.01 0.17 -6.10
CA LEU A 563 -29.24 -1.08 -6.12
C LEU A 563 -30.08 -2.28 -5.67
N ALA A 564 -30.00 -3.37 -6.44
CA ALA A 564 -30.55 -4.67 -6.07
C ALA A 564 -29.62 -5.40 -5.09
N CYS A 565 -29.62 -4.97 -3.83
CA CYS A 565 -28.86 -5.64 -2.77
C CYS A 565 -29.55 -6.94 -2.35
N ARG A 566 -28.78 -7.99 -2.09
CA ARG A 566 -29.28 -9.09 -1.25
C ARG A 566 -29.57 -8.50 0.14
N ALA A 567 -30.65 -8.94 0.78
CA ALA A 567 -30.90 -8.57 2.17
C ALA A 567 -29.62 -8.85 2.96
N ALA A 568 -29.21 -7.91 3.81
CA ALA A 568 -28.12 -8.17 4.75
C ALA A 568 -28.47 -9.51 5.43
N PRO A 569 -27.53 -10.47 5.53
CA PRO A 569 -27.81 -11.71 6.22
C PRO A 569 -28.43 -11.33 7.56
N ASP A 570 -29.59 -11.92 7.88
CA ASP A 570 -30.14 -11.83 9.23
C ASP A 570 -28.96 -12.02 10.17
N VAL A 571 -28.75 -11.06 11.07
CA VAL A 571 -27.74 -11.16 12.13
C VAL A 571 -28.10 -12.44 12.85
N CYS A 572 -27.48 -13.54 12.41
CA CYS A 572 -27.77 -14.83 12.94
C CYS A 572 -27.22 -14.73 14.35
N GLN A 573 -28.13 -14.66 15.32
CA GLN A 573 -27.94 -15.25 16.65
C GLN A 573 -27.81 -16.79 16.51
N GLY A 574 -27.14 -17.24 15.45
CA GLY A 574 -26.80 -18.61 15.20
C GLY A 574 -25.63 -18.88 16.12
N SER A 575 -25.93 -19.54 17.23
CA SER A 575 -24.98 -20.41 17.90
C SER A 575 -24.34 -21.28 16.82
N VAL A 576 -23.16 -20.89 16.33
CA VAL A 576 -22.37 -21.77 15.48
C VAL A 576 -21.99 -22.93 16.37
N SER A 577 -22.62 -24.08 16.10
CA SER A 577 -22.18 -25.37 16.57
C SER A 577 -20.67 -25.43 16.37
N GLY A 578 -19.93 -25.46 17.48
CA GLY A 578 -18.47 -25.40 17.48
C GLY A 578 -17.86 -26.40 16.49
N PRO A 579 -16.65 -26.12 15.99
CA PRO A 579 -16.01 -26.99 15.02
C PRO A 579 -15.99 -28.44 15.54
N ALA A 580 -16.69 -29.31 14.83
CA ALA A 580 -16.66 -30.74 15.06
C ALA A 580 -15.21 -31.21 14.94
N ASN A 581 -14.65 -31.66 16.06
CA ASN A 581 -13.38 -32.38 16.16
C ASN A 581 -12.22 -31.79 15.35
N LEU A 582 -11.82 -30.55 15.65
CA LEU A 582 -10.40 -30.21 15.64
C LEU A 582 -9.85 -30.63 16.99
N SER A 583 -9.16 -31.77 17.03
CA SER A 583 -8.49 -32.26 18.23
C SER A 583 -7.73 -31.11 18.87
N ALA A 584 -8.11 -30.75 20.09
CA ALA A 584 -7.44 -29.78 20.92
C ALA A 584 -6.01 -30.27 21.19
N ALA A 585 -5.09 -29.95 20.28
CA ALA A 585 -3.71 -29.76 20.66
C ALA A 585 -3.71 -28.47 21.48
N THR A 586 -3.91 -28.59 22.79
CA THR A 586 -3.54 -27.59 23.78
C THR A 586 -2.08 -27.24 23.55
N ARG A 587 -1.83 -26.23 22.70
CA ARG A 587 -0.53 -25.59 22.58
C ARG A 587 -0.40 -24.66 23.78
N GLY A 588 -0.20 -25.28 24.95
CA GLY A 588 0.18 -24.57 26.16
C GLY A 588 1.46 -23.80 25.89
N GLY A 589 1.43 -22.48 26.06
CA GLY A 589 2.65 -21.69 26.10
C GLY A 589 3.50 -22.15 27.29
N PRO A 590 4.82 -22.34 27.13
CA PRO A 590 5.65 -22.66 28.26
C PRO A 590 5.67 -21.48 29.24
N SER A 591 5.29 -21.75 30.49
CA SER A 591 5.70 -20.96 31.64
C SER A 591 7.23 -20.98 31.72
N GLY A 592 7.84 -19.83 32.00
CA GLY A 592 9.26 -19.53 31.86
C GLY A 592 10.24 -20.65 32.26
N ASP A 593 11.03 -21.09 31.27
CA ASP A 593 12.41 -21.62 31.30
C ASP A 593 12.77 -22.40 30.01
N GLY A 594 11.84 -22.57 29.07
CA GLY A 594 12.02 -23.33 27.82
C GLY A 594 12.49 -22.55 26.58
N TYR A 595 13.29 -21.49 26.71
CA TYR A 595 13.84 -20.75 25.56
C TYR A 595 15.37 -20.82 25.52
N GLU A 596 15.93 -21.01 24.33
CA GLU A 596 17.37 -21.02 24.07
C GLU A 596 17.79 -19.84 23.19
N THR A 597 19.04 -19.40 23.33
CA THR A 597 19.62 -18.38 22.46
C THR A 597 20.22 -19.05 21.22
N TYR A 598 19.75 -18.63 20.04
CA TYR A 598 20.24 -19.08 18.75
C TYR A 598 20.96 -17.96 18.01
N THR A 599 22.12 -18.28 17.44
CA THR A 599 22.82 -17.43 16.47
C THR A 599 22.64 -17.99 15.06
N LEU A 600 22.01 -17.20 14.20
CA LEU A 600 21.88 -17.43 12.77
C LEU A 600 22.99 -16.70 12.02
N ARG A 601 23.80 -17.43 11.24
CA ARG A 601 24.69 -16.86 10.24
C ARG A 601 23.99 -16.84 8.89
N TYR A 602 24.01 -15.69 8.22
CA TYR A 602 23.39 -15.51 6.92
C TYR A 602 24.26 -14.71 5.95
N ALA A 603 23.98 -14.88 4.66
CA ALA A 603 24.61 -14.14 3.58
C ALA A 603 23.64 -13.15 2.94
N LYS A 604 24.20 -12.07 2.38
CA LYS A 604 23.55 -11.09 1.51
C LYS A 604 24.43 -10.88 0.28
N PHE A 605 23.92 -11.21 -0.90
CA PHE A 605 24.62 -11.11 -2.18
C PHE A 605 23.67 -10.66 -3.28
N GLY A 606 24.23 -10.21 -4.41
CA GLY A 606 23.45 -9.67 -5.52
C GLY A 606 22.56 -8.51 -5.06
N ASP A 607 21.31 -8.48 -5.52
CA ASP A 607 20.40 -7.36 -5.23
C ASP A 607 20.06 -7.22 -3.72
N ALA A 608 20.24 -8.27 -2.91
CA ALA A 608 20.04 -8.20 -1.47
C ALA A 608 21.06 -7.31 -0.74
N ARG A 609 22.17 -6.95 -1.39
CA ARG A 609 23.14 -5.98 -0.86
C ARG A 609 22.55 -4.57 -0.69
N TYR A 610 21.45 -4.28 -1.39
CA TYR A 610 20.76 -2.99 -1.29
C TYR A 610 19.79 -2.89 -0.12
N ILE A 611 19.47 -4.01 0.54
CA ILE A 611 18.54 -4.04 1.68
C ILE A 611 19.23 -3.38 2.88
N GLY A 612 18.60 -2.37 3.47
CA GLY A 612 19.09 -1.67 4.65
C GLY A 612 19.14 -2.57 5.89
N HIS A 613 19.86 -2.13 6.93
CA HIS A 613 19.98 -2.91 8.17
C HIS A 613 18.63 -3.16 8.85
N LEU A 614 17.82 -2.11 9.03
CA LEU A 614 16.50 -2.22 9.67
C LEU A 614 15.51 -3.07 8.85
N ASP A 615 15.54 -2.93 7.52
CA ASP A 615 14.69 -3.75 6.64
C ASP A 615 15.10 -5.22 6.73
N ALA A 616 16.40 -5.52 6.75
CA ALA A 616 16.91 -6.89 6.91
C ALA A 616 16.47 -7.51 8.25
N MET A 617 16.44 -6.74 9.34
CA MET A 617 15.92 -7.23 10.62
C MET A 617 14.46 -7.65 10.51
N SER A 618 13.60 -6.80 9.94
CA SER A 618 12.16 -7.11 9.78
C SER A 618 11.95 -8.33 8.88
N LEU A 619 12.69 -8.43 7.77
CA LEU A 619 12.62 -9.57 6.86
C LEU A 619 13.10 -10.88 7.53
N LEU A 620 14.14 -10.81 8.36
CA LEU A 620 14.64 -11.97 9.10
C LEU A 620 13.61 -12.45 10.13
N VAL A 621 12.97 -11.56 10.90
CA VAL A 621 11.90 -11.95 11.83
C VAL A 621 10.78 -12.69 11.09
N ARG A 622 10.31 -12.12 9.99
CA ARG A 622 9.25 -12.72 9.16
C ARG A 622 9.67 -14.08 8.61
N ALA A 623 10.89 -14.20 8.11
CA ALA A 623 11.42 -15.47 7.63
C ALA A 623 11.52 -16.53 8.74
N LEU A 624 11.93 -16.15 9.95
CA LEU A 624 11.97 -17.05 11.12
C LEU A 624 10.56 -17.51 11.51
N LYS A 625 9.59 -16.59 11.60
CA LYS A 625 8.20 -16.91 11.93
C LYS A 625 7.56 -17.79 10.84
N ALA A 626 7.72 -17.45 9.56
CA ALA A 626 7.22 -18.24 8.43
C ALA A 626 7.88 -19.63 8.31
N ALA A 627 9.10 -19.79 8.85
CA ALA A 627 9.74 -21.11 8.96
C ALA A 627 9.15 -21.98 10.09
N GLY A 628 8.28 -21.43 10.93
CA GLY A 628 7.68 -22.08 12.10
C GLY A 628 8.49 -21.91 13.38
N MET A 629 9.48 -21.01 13.42
CA MET A 629 10.28 -20.77 14.62
C MET A 629 9.50 -19.95 15.65
N ARG A 630 9.34 -20.48 16.86
CA ARG A 630 8.63 -19.82 17.96
C ARG A 630 9.58 -18.96 18.77
N LEU A 631 9.60 -17.67 18.42
CA LEU A 631 10.46 -16.68 19.05
C LEU A 631 9.93 -16.27 20.43
N LYS A 632 10.85 -16.02 21.36
CA LYS A 632 10.52 -15.39 22.64
C LYS A 632 10.15 -13.95 22.41
N MET A 633 8.90 -13.62 22.69
CA MET A 633 8.38 -12.27 22.48
C MET A 633 8.54 -11.45 23.76
N HIS A 634 9.00 -10.21 23.59
CA HIS A 634 9.20 -9.25 24.68
C HIS A 634 8.25 -8.08 24.53
N GLY A 635 7.83 -7.55 25.67
CA GLY A 635 6.90 -6.43 25.74
C GLY A 635 5.44 -6.88 25.79
N ARG A 636 4.66 -6.18 26.62
CA ARG A 636 3.24 -6.49 26.86
C ARG A 636 2.32 -6.11 25.69
N TYR A 637 2.75 -5.16 24.86
CA TYR A 637 1.85 -4.36 24.02
C TYR A 637 2.05 -4.59 22.52
N HIS A 638 3.30 -4.52 22.07
CA HIS A 638 3.73 -4.97 20.76
C HIS A 638 4.79 -6.03 21.01
N PRO A 639 4.39 -7.31 21.14
CA PRO A 639 5.33 -8.39 21.36
C PRO A 639 6.34 -8.34 20.21
N LYS A 640 7.62 -8.16 20.53
CA LYS A 640 8.71 -8.20 19.55
C LYS A 640 9.79 -9.15 20.02
N PRO A 641 10.41 -9.93 19.14
CA PRO A 641 11.57 -10.71 19.52
C PRO A 641 12.70 -9.75 19.93
N ARG A 642 13.45 -10.13 20.96
CA ARG A 642 14.73 -9.48 21.23
C ARG A 642 15.73 -9.99 20.19
N MET A 643 16.40 -9.07 19.53
CA MET A 643 17.36 -9.39 18.48
C MET A 643 18.65 -8.61 18.70
N ALA A 644 19.78 -9.25 18.41
CA ALA A 644 21.07 -8.59 18.28
C ALA A 644 21.69 -8.98 16.95
N LEU A 645 22.19 -8.02 16.16
CA LEU A 645 22.86 -8.28 14.90
C LEU A 645 24.35 -7.98 15.01
N SER A 646 25.14 -8.59 14.13
CA SER A 646 26.52 -8.15 13.90
C SER A 646 26.54 -6.69 13.42
N PRO A 647 27.70 -5.99 13.52
CA PRO A 647 27.83 -4.62 13.07
C PRO A 647 27.30 -4.40 11.65
N ALA A 648 26.53 -3.32 11.47
CA ALA A 648 25.80 -3.04 10.24
C ALA A 648 26.73 -2.91 9.03
N LEU A 649 26.36 -3.59 7.95
CA LEU A 649 27.03 -3.52 6.66
C LEU A 649 26.56 -2.28 5.87
N PRO A 650 27.46 -1.48 5.27
CA PRO A 650 27.08 -0.42 4.35
C PRO A 650 26.24 -0.94 3.17
N VAL A 651 25.24 -0.17 2.74
CA VAL A 651 24.38 -0.49 1.58
C VAL A 651 25.25 -0.59 0.32
N GLY A 652 25.05 -1.64 -0.47
CA GLY A 652 25.83 -1.92 -1.68
C GLY A 652 26.95 -2.95 -1.49
N ILE A 653 27.32 -3.25 -0.24
CA ILE A 653 28.34 -4.24 0.09
C ILE A 653 27.69 -5.61 0.33
N GLU A 654 28.33 -6.68 -0.14
CA GLU A 654 27.90 -8.06 0.06
C GLU A 654 28.50 -8.64 1.35
N SER A 655 27.89 -9.68 1.91
CA SER A 655 28.42 -10.37 3.08
C SER A 655 28.07 -11.84 3.08
N THR A 656 28.98 -12.65 3.63
CA THR A 656 28.82 -14.11 3.81
C THR A 656 28.78 -14.52 5.28
N CYS A 657 28.85 -13.55 6.19
CA CYS A 657 29.04 -13.80 7.62
C CYS A 657 28.29 -12.79 8.50
N GLU A 658 27.13 -12.31 8.06
CA GLU A 658 26.26 -11.57 8.97
C GLU A 658 25.69 -12.51 10.03
N LEU A 659 25.52 -11.99 11.24
CA LEU A 659 24.99 -12.74 12.37
C LEU A 659 23.72 -12.08 12.91
N LEU A 660 22.78 -12.91 13.33
CA LEU A 660 21.58 -12.55 14.06
C LEU A 660 21.43 -13.47 15.27
N GLU A 661 21.34 -12.90 16.45
CA GLU A 661 20.97 -13.57 17.69
C GLU A 661 19.48 -13.39 17.97
N VAL A 662 18.79 -14.48 18.32
CA VAL A 662 17.38 -14.51 18.75
C VAL A 662 17.19 -15.51 19.88
N GLU A 663 16.15 -15.33 20.68
CA GLU A 663 15.69 -16.31 21.67
C GLU A 663 14.48 -17.07 21.10
N ALA A 664 14.47 -18.41 21.17
CA ALA A 664 13.38 -19.25 20.65
C ALA A 664 13.24 -20.58 21.39
N GLU A 665 12.10 -21.25 21.22
CA GLU A 665 11.91 -22.63 21.71
C GLU A 665 12.96 -23.58 21.09
N PRO A 666 13.36 -24.66 21.79
CA PRO A 666 14.32 -25.64 21.28
C PRO A 666 13.94 -26.20 19.91
N ILE A 667 14.92 -26.20 18.99
CA ILE A 667 14.74 -26.63 17.61
C ILE A 667 15.19 -28.08 17.47
N GLN A 668 14.27 -28.96 17.08
CA GLN A 668 14.56 -30.39 16.92
C GLN A 668 15.48 -30.69 15.73
N ASP A 669 15.25 -30.06 14.58
CA ASP A 669 16.07 -30.20 13.38
C ASP A 669 16.53 -28.83 12.87
N PRO A 670 17.73 -28.37 13.30
CA PRO A 670 18.32 -27.12 12.83
C PRO A 670 18.54 -27.08 11.32
N HIS A 671 18.76 -28.22 10.66
CA HIS A 671 19.05 -28.28 9.23
C HIS A 671 17.78 -28.07 8.40
N ASP A 672 16.67 -28.69 8.80
CA ASP A 672 15.38 -28.43 8.20
C ASP A 672 14.90 -27.00 8.47
N MET A 673 15.07 -26.50 9.70
CA MET A 673 14.78 -25.11 10.03
C MET A 673 15.55 -24.14 9.13
N LEU A 674 16.85 -24.38 8.91
CA LEU A 674 17.68 -23.55 8.03
C LEU A 674 17.16 -23.53 6.58
N ARG A 675 16.68 -24.68 6.06
CA ARG A 675 16.07 -24.76 4.72
C ARG A 675 14.79 -23.95 4.65
N ARG A 676 13.91 -24.04 5.66
CA ARG A 676 12.66 -23.29 5.72
C ARG A 676 12.91 -21.79 5.81
N ILE A 677 13.82 -21.34 6.69
CA ILE A 677 14.24 -19.93 6.79
C ILE A 677 14.75 -19.44 5.42
N THR A 678 15.62 -20.20 4.76
CA THR A 678 16.18 -19.81 3.45
C THR A 678 15.11 -19.63 2.39
N ARG A 679 14.05 -20.47 2.38
CA ARG A 679 12.95 -20.35 1.41
C ARG A 679 12.11 -19.08 1.62
N SER A 680 12.01 -18.59 2.85
CA SER A 680 11.24 -17.39 3.20
C SER A 680 12.05 -16.10 3.10
N LEU A 681 13.35 -16.18 2.83
CA LEU A 681 14.23 -15.02 2.67
C LEU A 681 14.13 -14.40 1.27
N PRO A 682 14.42 -13.09 1.12
CA PRO A 682 14.52 -12.43 -0.18
C PRO A 682 15.54 -13.11 -1.09
N GLY A 683 15.32 -13.08 -2.41
CA GLY A 683 16.30 -13.57 -3.38
C GLY A 683 17.65 -12.86 -3.23
N GLY A 684 18.74 -13.60 -3.04
CA GLY A 684 20.06 -13.03 -2.72
C GLY A 684 20.39 -13.03 -1.22
N MET A 685 19.47 -13.43 -0.35
CA MET A 685 19.74 -13.75 1.05
C MET A 685 19.72 -15.28 1.25
N ARG A 686 20.57 -15.78 2.15
CA ARG A 686 20.60 -17.22 2.47
C ARG A 686 21.00 -17.45 3.91
N ALA A 687 20.25 -18.30 4.61
CA ALA A 687 20.67 -18.80 5.91
C ALA A 687 21.76 -19.86 5.72
N LEU A 688 22.89 -19.68 6.40
CA LEU A 688 24.06 -20.54 6.24
C LEU A 688 24.21 -21.51 7.40
N GLU A 689 23.87 -21.08 8.61
CA GLU A 689 24.09 -21.84 9.82
C GLU A 689 23.22 -21.32 10.96
N LEU A 690 22.72 -22.23 11.79
CA LEU A 690 21.92 -21.92 12.98
C LEU A 690 22.46 -22.75 14.13
N ARG A 691 22.90 -22.08 15.21
CA ARG A 691 23.51 -22.75 16.38
C ARG A 691 22.92 -22.23 17.69
N PRO A 692 22.73 -23.09 18.71
CA PRO A 692 22.28 -22.68 20.04
C PRO A 692 23.44 -22.07 20.85
N ILE A 693 23.98 -20.95 20.38
CA ILE A 693 25.09 -20.23 20.99
C ILE A 693 24.76 -18.73 21.03
N SER A 694 25.26 -18.02 22.03
CA SER A 694 25.15 -16.56 22.10
C SER A 694 26.31 -15.88 21.38
N MET A 695 26.02 -14.76 20.73
CA MET A 695 27.01 -13.85 20.16
C MET A 695 27.87 -13.15 21.23
N ARG A 696 27.43 -13.13 22.50
CA ARG A 696 28.19 -12.51 23.59
C ARG A 696 29.50 -13.26 23.81
N GLY A 697 30.61 -12.54 23.75
CA GLY A 697 31.95 -13.12 23.92
C GLY A 697 32.56 -13.71 22.64
N MET A 698 31.82 -13.73 21.52
CA MET A 698 32.39 -14.11 20.22
C MET A 698 33.41 -13.05 19.76
N ASN A 699 34.59 -13.51 19.32
CA ASN A 699 35.57 -12.64 18.67
C ASN A 699 35.23 -12.48 17.18
N LEU A 700 34.42 -11.46 16.87
CA LEU A 700 33.95 -11.18 15.50
C LEU A 700 35.06 -10.50 14.68
N THR A 701 35.98 -11.28 14.14
CA THR A 701 36.97 -10.78 13.17
C THR A 701 36.49 -11.03 11.74
N PHE A 702 36.34 -9.96 10.96
CA PHE A 702 35.94 -10.02 9.56
C PHE A 702 37.00 -9.35 8.69
N GLN A 703 37.08 -9.83 7.45
CA GLN A 703 37.86 -9.21 6.37
C GLN A 703 36.92 -8.84 5.22
N TYR A 704 37.40 -7.99 4.33
CA TYR A 704 36.70 -7.63 3.12
C TYR A 704 37.51 -8.05 1.91
N ILE A 705 36.86 -8.75 0.98
CA ILE A 705 37.40 -8.99 -0.35
C ILE A 705 36.99 -7.79 -1.21
N LEU A 706 37.97 -7.00 -1.64
CA LEU A 706 37.81 -5.91 -2.58
C LEU A 706 38.04 -6.46 -3.99
N VAL A 707 37.04 -6.34 -4.86
CA VAL A 707 37.10 -6.80 -6.25
C VAL A 707 37.15 -5.58 -7.16
N GLY A 708 38.24 -5.41 -7.90
CA GLY A 708 38.42 -4.25 -8.78
C GLY A 708 39.56 -4.43 -9.77
N GLY A 709 39.95 -3.33 -10.40
CA GLY A 709 41.14 -3.27 -11.26
C GLY A 709 42.45 -3.28 -10.46
N GLU A 710 43.54 -2.79 -11.06
CA GLU A 710 44.89 -2.85 -10.46
C GLU A 710 45.11 -1.91 -9.27
N PHE A 711 44.13 -1.06 -8.94
CA PHE A 711 44.21 -0.15 -7.80
C PHE A 711 44.19 -0.96 -6.49
N ARG A 712 45.36 -1.04 -5.84
CA ARG A 712 45.54 -1.63 -4.51
C ARG A 712 45.48 -0.52 -3.45
N PRO A 713 44.52 -0.53 -2.52
CA PRO A 713 44.55 0.37 -1.38
C PRO A 713 45.77 0.09 -0.49
N GLU A 714 46.35 1.14 0.08
CA GLU A 714 47.45 1.03 1.03
C GLU A 714 47.02 0.20 2.25
N GLY A 715 47.75 -0.89 2.54
CA GLY A 715 47.42 -1.83 3.62
C GLY A 715 46.52 -3.02 3.21
N ALA A 716 46.10 -3.12 1.95
CA ALA A 716 45.39 -4.29 1.43
C ALA A 716 46.37 -5.36 0.96
N ASP A 717 46.05 -6.65 1.11
CA ASP A 717 46.87 -7.76 0.59
C ASP A 717 46.31 -8.30 -0.73
N LEU A 718 47.16 -8.51 -1.75
CA LEU A 718 46.70 -9.16 -2.98
C LEU A 718 46.40 -10.64 -2.70
N TRP A 719 45.13 -11.03 -2.81
CA TRP A 719 44.66 -12.38 -2.55
C TRP A 719 44.69 -13.26 -3.79
N ARG A 720 44.20 -12.72 -4.91
CA ARG A 720 44.14 -13.40 -6.21
C ARG A 720 44.19 -12.36 -7.32
N ASN A 721 44.83 -12.70 -8.44
CA ASN A 721 44.74 -11.94 -9.67
C ASN A 721 44.37 -12.90 -10.79
N ASN A 722 43.30 -12.62 -11.52
CA ASN A 722 42.91 -13.42 -12.68
C ASN A 722 43.54 -12.81 -13.94
N ARG A 723 43.89 -13.66 -14.91
CA ARG A 723 44.45 -13.23 -16.21
C ARG A 723 43.54 -12.24 -16.96
N ASP A 724 42.26 -12.19 -16.61
CA ASP A 724 41.22 -11.31 -17.18
C ASP A 724 41.04 -9.96 -16.43
N LYS A 725 42.14 -9.33 -15.99
CA LYS A 725 42.20 -7.95 -15.45
C LYS A 725 41.46 -7.64 -14.13
N ARG A 726 41.02 -8.66 -13.37
CA ARG A 726 40.42 -8.47 -12.04
C ARG A 726 41.36 -8.89 -10.93
N ALA A 727 41.66 -7.95 -10.04
CA ALA A 727 42.41 -8.18 -8.82
C ALA A 727 41.45 -8.29 -7.62
N PHE A 728 41.81 -9.17 -6.70
CA PHE A 728 41.11 -9.40 -5.46
C PHE A 728 42.04 -9.06 -4.31
N TYR A 729 41.65 -8.11 -3.47
CA TYR A 729 42.44 -7.68 -2.33
C TYR A 729 41.75 -8.02 -1.02
N LEU A 730 42.50 -8.46 -0.02
CA LEU A 730 42.02 -8.60 1.36
C LEU A 730 42.25 -7.31 2.13
N TRP A 731 41.19 -6.82 2.74
CA TRP A 731 41.19 -5.59 3.53
C TRP A 731 40.67 -5.87 4.94
N SER A 732 41.39 -5.39 5.96
CA SER A 732 41.01 -5.55 7.37
C SER A 732 40.76 -4.21 8.08
N GLY A 733 40.85 -3.08 7.38
CA GLY A 733 40.65 -1.75 7.96
C GLY A 733 39.18 -1.36 8.13
N ALA A 734 38.93 -0.37 8.99
CA ALA A 734 37.58 0.06 9.38
C ALA A 734 36.87 0.95 8.33
N ASN A 735 37.62 1.57 7.41
CA ASN A 735 37.16 2.55 6.41
C ASN A 735 36.63 1.93 5.10
N VAL A 736 35.92 0.79 5.20
CA VAL A 736 35.39 0.09 4.02
C VAL A 736 34.33 0.92 3.29
N LYS A 737 33.62 1.80 4.01
CA LYS A 737 32.60 2.67 3.44
C LYS A 737 33.24 3.71 2.53
N GLU A 738 34.36 4.29 2.93
CA GLU A 738 35.14 5.24 2.14
C GLU A 738 35.63 4.58 0.86
N LEU A 739 36.20 3.38 0.95
CA LEU A 739 36.62 2.58 -0.21
C LEU A 739 35.45 2.24 -1.15
N TRP A 740 34.25 2.00 -0.61
CA TRP A 740 33.06 1.80 -1.44
C TRP A 740 32.62 3.08 -2.15
N VAL A 741 32.73 4.24 -1.51
CA VAL A 741 32.30 5.51 -2.10
C VAL A 741 33.24 5.98 -3.23
N THR A 742 34.53 5.60 -3.22
CA THR A 742 35.47 6.03 -4.27
C THR A 742 35.15 5.52 -5.67
N GLY A 743 34.34 4.47 -5.81
CA GLY A 743 34.09 3.84 -7.11
C GLY A 743 35.19 2.88 -7.58
N SER A 744 36.30 2.75 -6.86
CA SER A 744 37.49 1.99 -7.31
C SER A 744 37.29 0.47 -7.34
N PHE A 745 36.30 -0.05 -6.63
CA PHE A 745 35.99 -1.47 -6.53
C PHE A 745 34.59 -1.75 -7.07
N GLU A 746 34.45 -2.72 -7.97
CA GLU A 746 33.18 -3.21 -8.51
C GLU A 746 32.33 -3.88 -7.42
N ARG A 747 32.99 -4.65 -6.54
CA ARG A 747 32.34 -5.35 -5.43
C ARG A 747 33.21 -5.30 -4.18
N ILE A 748 32.54 -5.25 -3.03
CA ILE A 748 33.16 -5.47 -1.74
C ILE A 748 32.36 -6.57 -1.04
N ILE A 749 33.05 -7.58 -0.51
CA ILE A 749 32.43 -8.75 0.11
C ILE A 749 33.01 -8.93 1.50
N LYS A 750 32.18 -8.78 2.54
CA LYS A 750 32.55 -9.12 3.91
C LYS A 750 32.58 -10.64 4.08
N VAL A 751 33.71 -11.13 4.58
CA VAL A 751 33.99 -12.55 4.81
C VAL A 751 34.47 -12.77 6.23
N ASP A 752 34.17 -13.96 6.75
CA ASP A 752 34.66 -14.40 8.07
C ASP A 752 36.17 -14.68 8.00
N ASN A 753 36.92 -14.16 8.98
CA ASN A 753 38.35 -14.35 9.09
C ASN A 753 38.68 -15.68 9.80
N ARG A 754 38.34 -16.82 9.20
CA ARG A 754 38.73 -18.20 9.60
C ARG A 754 38.61 -18.61 11.09
N ARG A 755 37.97 -17.84 11.98
CA ARG A 755 37.87 -18.15 13.42
C ARG A 755 36.60 -17.55 14.03
N ILE A 756 35.58 -18.39 14.19
CA ILE A 756 34.62 -18.29 15.29
C ILE A 756 35.03 -19.40 16.27
N ASP A 757 35.48 -19.03 17.47
CA ASP A 757 35.88 -19.91 18.59
C ASP A 757 37.09 -20.84 18.38
N GLY A 758 38.11 -20.45 17.61
CA GLY A 758 39.35 -21.24 17.49
C GLY A 758 39.18 -22.62 16.80
N ILE A 759 37.94 -22.96 16.40
CA ILE A 759 37.61 -24.13 15.60
C ILE A 759 37.58 -23.68 14.15
N ARG A 760 38.41 -24.30 13.30
CA ARG A 760 38.32 -24.13 11.84
C ARG A 760 36.88 -24.45 11.42
N THR A 761 36.16 -23.48 10.88
CA THR A 761 34.93 -23.73 10.13
C THR A 761 35.30 -24.59 8.92
N ARG A 762 35.15 -25.92 9.07
CA ARG A 762 35.20 -26.86 7.95
C ARG A 762 33.98 -26.56 7.08
N ASN A 763 34.19 -25.79 6.02
CA ASN A 763 33.62 -25.96 4.68
C ASN A 763 33.44 -24.60 3.98
N GLN A 764 34.53 -24.10 3.39
CA GLN A 764 34.48 -23.17 2.25
C GLN A 764 34.77 -23.88 0.90
N ARG A 765 35.04 -25.20 0.90
CA ARG A 765 35.42 -25.93 -0.32
C ARG A 765 34.29 -26.14 -1.35
N ASP A 766 33.05 -25.80 -1.02
CA ASP A 766 31.90 -25.94 -1.95
C ASP A 766 31.40 -24.62 -2.56
N VAL A 767 32.02 -23.47 -2.25
CA VAL A 767 31.71 -22.19 -2.94
C VAL A 767 32.51 -22.04 -4.25
N GLN A 768 33.41 -22.97 -4.56
CA GLN A 768 34.26 -22.97 -5.75
C GLN A 768 33.91 -24.02 -6.82
N ARG A 769 32.82 -24.78 -6.66
CA ARG A 769 32.44 -25.85 -7.61
C ARG A 769 31.15 -25.66 -8.39
N ASN A 770 30.51 -24.49 -8.32
CA ASN A 770 29.32 -24.17 -9.12
C ASN A 770 29.43 -22.84 -9.88
N GLU A 771 30.65 -22.39 -10.20
CA GLU A 771 30.84 -21.25 -11.14
C GLU A 771 30.62 -21.65 -12.62
N ASP A 772 30.53 -22.95 -12.94
CA ASP A 772 30.36 -23.43 -14.34
C ASP A 772 28.90 -23.69 -14.77
N ARG A 773 27.90 -23.15 -14.07
CA ARG A 773 26.48 -23.28 -14.49
C ARG A 773 25.65 -22.00 -14.45
N ILE A 774 26.30 -20.84 -14.41
CA ILE A 774 25.66 -19.56 -14.69
C ILE A 774 26.50 -18.83 -15.74
N SER A 775 26.48 -19.40 -16.94
CA SER A 775 26.63 -18.67 -18.20
C SER A 775 25.25 -18.30 -18.72
#